data_AF-A0A255E4Z8-F1
#
_entry.id   AF-A0A255E4Z8-F1
#
_cell.length_a   1.000
_cell.length_b   1.000
_cell.length_c   1.000
_cell.angle_alpha   90.00
_cell.angle_beta   90.00
_cell.angle_gamma   90.00
#
_symmetry.space_group_name_H-M   'P 1'
#
loop_
_entity.id
_entity.type
_entity.pdbx_description
1 polymer ?
#
loop_
_entity_poly.entity_id
_entity_poly.type
_entity_poly.pdbx_seq_one_letter_code
_entity_poly.pdbx_strand_id
1 'polypeptide(L)'
;MKSPHPALEYIFGSDNASENPAEGTYQSGHYAGQSTSRSLAQVLAAGCLARLNPEQSHVSIWDPTAGTGFAGHLLVLALQSAGVTVSYRGQDIQSEAAQAGRTRFEGVADAEVSAGDSLLVDNYEGFAADLVLVDGPIAMSWASIEPQVRARQQTGAFAHGLPQRTDSSWLFVSLALEKLRDPSDGGGRVVALLPPSVLSRGGASARVRTRIVEAGLLESVTRLPNGLLADTNVPLYLVTFSNRPRDVERRKVRVADLQAQFTTVERERQILPSAVRDLESGLRTGKPGPRNRTADVTEFLRTDARLSRSIPGRPNLSWRTTTFRGMPVDQSCLAERYGENSGVTLDGDLRTSFDLNPKHILENDERAILKELQGLGWEPRRLVSLLHSAPMAMKSTVSDVVEGRVFVPTGHQGKVSAGSPDPAASGRVLALEVNEDLITARFLAAWLNSELGIASRIRATEAGSASHHYTAVGSGQASLMRWADELIVPVPDARTQTLLATEDERLASFQAELENERADIWNSPEKAEATVRRYAKVFDNSLDTWLEDLPFPVASALRTATTAESTTDMLQSYLRGWEAMAAFHATVLLSASRADPGRSAEVEDEIARKLQSENIGMERASFGTWNVVIEATTSRLRKTVNRGDDDEIAQLRRTFSGLGVKTISRFIDNELTQTFKAVGRNRNDWSGHVGHTSEKEKAERISSLVANLHKARGILGDFWSQLLLVRAGMVDPTRSGLIQAVEIAVGTSTPFIRDNFEVGQFMIKGELYLTRKDSEAPLPLGGFVTLGPAPESAQFTSYFYSRTEGEETRLITYQDAEASEIRGNAVALRKEYPRLFPKPALDHGRSE
;
A
#
# COMPACT_ATOMS: atom_id res chain seq x y z
N MET A 1 -23.44 13.98 -14.55
CA MET A 1 -23.13 14.57 -15.88
C MET A 1 -22.48 13.51 -16.75
N LYS A 2 -22.65 13.57 -18.07
CA LYS A 2 -22.10 12.53 -18.97
C LYS A 2 -20.64 12.82 -19.38
N SER A 3 -20.29 14.07 -19.69
CA SER A 3 -18.96 14.44 -20.16
C SER A 3 -18.13 15.19 -19.11
N PRO A 4 -16.79 15.05 -19.11
CA PRO A 4 -15.88 15.86 -18.28
C PRO A 4 -15.90 17.33 -18.71
N HIS A 5 -15.52 18.23 -17.80
CA HIS A 5 -15.39 19.66 -18.10
C HIS A 5 -14.15 19.92 -18.98
N PRO A 6 -14.23 20.72 -20.07
CA PRO A 6 -13.10 20.95 -20.98
C PRO A 6 -11.84 21.51 -20.30
N ALA A 7 -12.01 22.35 -19.27
CA ALA A 7 -10.90 22.88 -18.44
C ALA A 7 -9.95 21.81 -17.86
N LEU A 8 -10.40 20.56 -17.72
CA LEU A 8 -9.56 19.46 -17.24
C LEU A 8 -8.37 19.17 -18.17
N GLU A 9 -8.47 19.50 -19.47
CA GLU A 9 -7.36 19.35 -20.41
C GLU A 9 -6.16 20.22 -20.02
N TYR A 10 -6.38 21.41 -19.45
CA TYR A 10 -5.29 22.26 -18.95
C TYR A 10 -4.60 21.64 -17.73
N ILE A 11 -5.40 21.08 -16.81
CA ILE A 11 -4.91 20.40 -15.60
C ILE A 11 -4.08 19.16 -15.96
N PHE A 12 -4.50 18.41 -16.99
CA PHE A 12 -3.85 17.16 -17.41
C PHE A 12 -2.78 17.33 -18.51
N GLY A 13 -2.84 18.39 -19.31
CA GLY A 13 -2.01 18.60 -20.50
C GLY A 13 -0.73 19.40 -20.25
N SER A 14 -0.56 19.96 -19.05
CA SER A 14 0.63 20.71 -18.64
C SER A 14 1.88 19.84 -18.38
N ASP A 15 1.85 18.56 -18.80
CA ASP A 15 3.01 17.66 -18.87
C ASP A 15 3.89 17.92 -20.12
N ASN A 16 3.39 18.64 -21.13
CA ASN A 16 4.15 19.04 -22.33
C ASN A 16 4.92 20.37 -22.13
N ALA A 17 5.63 20.52 -21.02
CA ALA A 17 6.49 21.69 -20.77
C ALA A 17 7.82 21.63 -21.57
N SER A 18 7.78 21.22 -22.84
CA SER A 18 8.89 21.34 -23.78
C SER A 18 8.56 22.22 -24.99
N GLU A 19 7.31 22.68 -25.16
CA GLU A 19 6.88 23.45 -26.33
C GLU A 19 5.99 24.65 -25.97
N ASN A 20 6.42 25.48 -25.02
CA ASN A 20 5.85 26.83 -24.90
C ASN A 20 6.99 27.88 -24.90
N PRO A 21 7.27 28.53 -26.05
CA PRO A 21 8.42 29.43 -26.20
C PRO A 21 8.26 30.80 -25.49
N ALA A 22 7.34 30.91 -24.52
CA ALA A 22 7.10 32.13 -23.74
C ALA A 22 7.55 32.04 -22.26
N GLU A 23 8.10 30.91 -21.80
CA GLU A 23 8.69 30.79 -20.45
C GLU A 23 10.21 30.68 -20.52
N GLY A 24 10.86 31.81 -20.80
CA GLY A 24 12.26 32.00 -20.46
C GLY A 24 12.43 32.08 -18.95
N THR A 25 13.37 31.29 -18.42
CA THR A 25 13.91 31.33 -17.04
C THR A 25 13.00 30.88 -15.89
N TYR A 26 12.61 29.60 -15.86
CA TYR A 26 12.36 28.88 -14.60
C TYR A 26 13.00 27.48 -14.65
N GLN A 27 14.33 27.43 -14.54
CA GLN A 27 15.07 26.19 -14.34
C GLN A 27 14.86 25.66 -12.91
N SER A 28 14.50 24.38 -12.83
CA SER A 28 14.73 23.39 -11.76
C SER A 28 15.57 23.82 -10.53
N GLY A 29 15.06 24.76 -9.76
CA GLY A 29 15.68 25.24 -8.54
C GLY A 29 14.64 25.95 -7.70
N HIS A 30 14.21 25.33 -6.60
CA HIS A 30 13.28 25.85 -5.61
C HIS A 30 12.02 26.56 -6.17
N TYR A 31 10.86 25.90 -6.05
CA TYR A 31 9.56 26.60 -5.91
C TYR A 31 9.49 27.34 -4.55
N ALA A 32 10.50 28.14 -4.23
CA ALA A 32 10.58 28.92 -3.01
C ALA A 32 9.41 29.93 -2.99
N GLY A 33 8.46 29.73 -2.07
CA GLY A 33 7.38 30.68 -1.79
C GLY A 33 5.95 30.20 -2.08
N GLN A 34 5.71 28.94 -2.48
CA GLN A 34 4.35 28.40 -2.63
C GLN A 34 3.98 27.50 -1.45
N SER A 35 2.86 27.79 -0.77
CA SER A 35 2.37 26.99 0.36
C SER A 35 1.67 25.69 -0.08
N THR A 36 1.02 25.70 -1.25
CA THR A 36 0.31 24.56 -1.83
C THR A 36 1.13 23.95 -2.98
N SER A 37 1.38 22.64 -2.95
CA SER A 37 2.10 21.97 -4.05
C SER A 37 1.27 21.87 -5.33
N ARG A 38 1.92 21.70 -6.48
CA ARG A 38 1.23 21.47 -7.77
C ARG A 38 0.29 20.28 -7.73
N SER A 39 0.68 19.18 -7.06
CA SER A 39 -0.18 18.00 -6.90
C SER A 39 -1.46 18.32 -6.13
N LEU A 40 -1.37 19.08 -5.04
CA LEU A 40 -2.55 19.49 -4.27
C LEU A 40 -3.42 20.48 -5.05
N ALA A 41 -2.81 21.44 -5.77
CA ALA A 41 -3.54 22.35 -6.64
C ALA A 41 -4.29 21.63 -7.78
N GLN A 42 -3.68 20.61 -8.40
CA GLN A 42 -4.34 19.77 -9.41
C GLN A 42 -5.52 18.98 -8.82
N VAL A 43 -5.34 18.42 -7.62
CA VAL A 43 -6.40 17.69 -6.90
C VAL A 43 -7.56 18.62 -6.51
N LEU A 44 -7.27 19.82 -6.01
CA LEU A 44 -8.28 20.86 -5.73
C LEU A 44 -9.05 21.25 -7.01
N ALA A 45 -8.34 21.53 -8.10
CA ALA A 45 -8.96 21.90 -9.38
C ALA A 45 -9.83 20.77 -9.96
N ALA A 46 -9.33 19.53 -9.98
CA ALA A 46 -10.11 18.36 -10.39
C ALA A 46 -11.33 18.15 -9.49
N GLY A 47 -11.15 18.35 -8.18
CA GLY A 47 -12.21 18.39 -7.19
C GLY A 47 -13.31 19.37 -7.57
N CYS A 48 -12.98 20.61 -7.94
CA CYS A 48 -13.95 21.62 -8.37
C CYS A 48 -14.65 21.24 -9.69
N LEU A 49 -13.86 20.91 -10.71
CA LEU A 49 -14.31 20.75 -12.10
C LEU A 49 -15.16 19.50 -12.33
N ALA A 50 -14.97 18.42 -11.55
CA ALA A 50 -15.65 17.13 -11.76
C ALA A 50 -17.19 17.22 -11.84
N ARG A 51 -17.78 18.26 -11.24
CA ARG A 51 -19.23 18.48 -11.23
C ARG A 51 -19.65 19.92 -11.48
N LEU A 52 -18.76 20.71 -12.05
CA LEU A 52 -19.10 22.02 -12.57
C LEU A 52 -19.85 21.85 -13.90
N ASN A 53 -20.92 22.61 -14.12
CA ASN A 53 -21.64 22.52 -15.39
C ASN A 53 -20.74 22.99 -16.55
N PRO A 54 -20.43 22.16 -17.57
CA PRO A 54 -19.54 22.55 -18.67
C PRO A 54 -20.13 23.62 -19.59
N GLU A 55 -21.43 23.88 -19.51
CA GLU A 55 -22.11 24.94 -20.27
C GLU A 55 -22.07 26.30 -19.54
N GLN A 56 -21.54 26.34 -18.31
CA GLN A 56 -21.49 27.55 -17.51
C GLN A 56 -20.41 28.51 -18.06
N SER A 57 -20.84 29.65 -18.60
CA SER A 57 -19.96 30.65 -19.21
C SER A 57 -19.28 31.58 -18.21
N HIS A 58 -19.78 31.64 -16.97
CA HIS A 58 -19.25 32.45 -15.89
C HIS A 58 -19.17 31.68 -14.58
N VAL A 59 -18.03 31.74 -13.90
CA VAL A 59 -17.78 31.04 -12.64
C VAL A 59 -17.17 31.98 -11.60
N SER A 60 -17.82 32.07 -10.45
CA SER A 60 -17.35 32.85 -9.31
C SER A 60 -16.63 31.95 -8.30
N ILE A 61 -15.38 32.29 -7.94
CA ILE A 61 -14.51 31.50 -7.07
C ILE A 61 -14.11 32.34 -5.85
N TRP A 62 -14.26 31.75 -4.66
CA TRP A 62 -13.74 32.33 -3.43
C TRP A 62 -12.68 31.44 -2.78
N ASP A 63 -11.66 32.05 -2.20
CA ASP A 63 -10.62 31.37 -1.41
C ASP A 63 -10.35 32.17 -0.12
N PRO A 64 -10.82 31.70 1.06
CA PRO A 64 -10.68 32.41 2.34
C PRO A 64 -9.29 32.29 2.96
N THR A 65 -8.41 31.47 2.39
CA THR A 65 -7.05 31.18 2.86
C THR A 65 -6.12 31.03 1.65
N ALA A 66 -6.11 32.06 0.82
CA ALA A 66 -5.57 31.98 -0.53
C ALA A 66 -4.04 31.80 -0.59
N GLY A 67 -3.31 32.08 0.49
CA GLY A 67 -1.86 32.10 0.49
C GLY A 67 -1.33 33.01 -0.63
N THR A 68 -0.41 32.48 -1.44
CA THR A 68 0.12 33.17 -2.62
C THR A 68 -0.78 33.06 -3.88
N GLY A 69 -2.01 32.56 -3.72
CA GLY A 69 -3.01 32.44 -4.77
C GLY A 69 -2.79 31.30 -5.77
N PHE A 70 -1.83 30.40 -5.54
CA PHE A 70 -1.39 29.42 -6.53
C PHE A 70 -2.48 28.44 -6.96
N ALA A 71 -3.17 27.79 -5.99
CA ALA A 71 -4.23 26.83 -6.30
C ALA A 71 -5.42 27.48 -7.02
N GLY A 72 -5.87 28.64 -6.52
CA GLY A 72 -6.92 29.43 -7.17
C GLY A 72 -6.54 29.83 -8.60
N HIS A 73 -5.31 30.29 -8.81
CA HIS A 73 -4.85 30.74 -10.12
C HIS A 73 -4.79 29.59 -11.14
N LEU A 74 -4.32 28.40 -10.74
CA LEU A 74 -4.33 27.21 -11.60
C LEU A 74 -5.75 26.87 -12.09
N LEU A 75 -6.74 26.96 -11.18
CA LEU A 75 -8.14 26.73 -11.53
C LEU A 75 -8.70 27.83 -12.46
N VAL A 76 -8.33 29.10 -12.24
CA VAL A 76 -8.72 30.21 -13.12
C VAL A 76 -8.19 29.99 -14.53
N LEU A 77 -6.90 29.68 -14.69
CA LEU A 77 -6.28 29.43 -16.00
C LEU A 77 -6.96 28.26 -16.73
N ALA A 78 -7.25 27.18 -16.01
CA ALA A 78 -7.96 26.03 -16.57
C ALA A 78 -9.37 26.39 -17.08
N LEU A 79 -10.11 27.20 -16.33
CA LEU A 79 -11.44 27.66 -16.74
C LEU A 79 -11.37 28.61 -17.94
N GLN A 80 -10.43 29.56 -17.94
CA GLN A 80 -10.22 30.48 -19.06
C GLN A 80 -9.80 29.76 -20.34
N SER A 81 -8.98 28.70 -20.24
CA SER A 81 -8.61 27.89 -21.42
C SER A 81 -9.80 27.17 -22.05
N ALA A 82 -10.90 27.00 -21.29
CA ALA A 82 -12.18 26.47 -21.76
C ALA A 82 -13.18 27.56 -22.18
N GLY A 83 -12.76 28.82 -22.24
CA GLY A 83 -13.61 29.95 -22.61
C GLY A 83 -14.55 30.44 -21.50
N VAL A 84 -14.31 30.04 -20.25
CA VAL A 84 -15.12 30.46 -19.09
C VAL A 84 -14.60 31.78 -18.52
N THR A 85 -15.50 32.74 -18.31
CA THR A 85 -15.19 33.99 -17.61
C THR A 85 -15.16 33.73 -16.10
N VAL A 86 -14.16 34.24 -15.39
CA VAL A 86 -13.97 33.94 -13.97
C VAL A 86 -13.93 35.22 -13.14
N SER A 87 -14.73 35.26 -12.07
CA SER A 87 -14.57 36.22 -10.96
C SER A 87 -13.87 35.51 -9.81
N TYR A 88 -12.70 36.00 -9.40
CA TYR A 88 -11.92 35.41 -8.31
C TYR A 88 -11.81 36.36 -7.13
N ARG A 89 -12.04 35.88 -5.91
CA ARG A 89 -11.84 36.62 -4.66
C ARG A 89 -11.01 35.78 -3.69
N GLY A 90 -9.80 36.25 -3.38
CA GLY A 90 -8.89 35.61 -2.43
C GLY A 90 -8.67 36.45 -1.18
N GLN A 91 -8.49 35.81 -0.03
CA GLN A 91 -8.10 36.49 1.22
C GLN A 91 -7.04 35.66 1.95
N ASP A 92 -6.03 36.34 2.53
CA ASP A 92 -5.05 35.68 3.40
C ASP A 92 -4.67 36.58 4.58
N ILE A 93 -4.41 35.97 5.75
CA ILE A 93 -4.02 36.70 6.96
C ILE A 93 -2.62 37.30 6.84
N GLN A 94 -1.73 36.69 6.04
CA GLN A 94 -0.38 37.17 5.82
C GLN A 94 -0.35 38.18 4.68
N SER A 95 -0.06 39.44 5.01
CA SER A 95 -0.01 40.54 4.04
C SER A 95 0.95 40.28 2.87
N GLU A 96 2.09 39.64 3.13
CA GLU A 96 3.08 39.28 2.09
C GLU A 96 2.53 38.22 1.12
N ALA A 97 1.84 37.20 1.64
CA ALA A 97 1.21 36.17 0.83
C ALA A 97 0.09 36.75 -0.03
N ALA A 98 -0.77 37.59 0.56
CA ALA A 98 -1.83 38.31 -0.16
C ALA A 98 -1.26 39.22 -1.26
N GLN A 99 -0.14 39.91 -1.00
CA GLN A 99 0.54 40.72 -2.01
C GLN A 99 1.08 39.85 -3.17
N ALA A 100 1.74 38.73 -2.88
CA ALA A 100 2.17 37.78 -3.90
C ALA A 100 0.98 37.23 -4.71
N GLY A 101 -0.16 36.98 -4.04
CA GLY A 101 -1.43 36.64 -4.69
C GLY A 101 -1.90 37.72 -5.65
N ARG A 102 -1.94 39.00 -5.25
CA ARG A 102 -2.31 40.10 -6.14
C ARG A 102 -1.47 40.12 -7.41
N THR A 103 -0.15 40.03 -7.26
CA THR A 103 0.79 40.00 -8.40
C THR A 103 0.52 38.80 -9.32
N ARG A 104 0.24 37.62 -8.76
CA ARG A 104 -0.11 36.44 -9.55
C ARG A 104 -1.38 36.63 -10.39
N PHE A 105 -2.33 37.43 -9.91
CA PHE A 105 -3.62 37.66 -10.56
C PHE A 105 -3.69 38.92 -11.45
N GLU A 106 -2.59 39.68 -11.65
CA GLU A 106 -2.58 40.93 -12.43
C GLU A 106 -3.12 40.77 -13.88
N GLY A 107 -2.99 39.58 -14.48
CA GLY A 107 -3.52 39.27 -15.83
C GLY A 107 -4.97 38.79 -15.87
N VAL A 108 -5.65 38.67 -14.73
CA VAL A 108 -7.02 38.17 -14.63
C VAL A 108 -7.98 39.33 -14.39
N ALA A 109 -8.86 39.61 -15.36
CA ALA A 109 -9.65 40.83 -15.40
C ALA A 109 -10.53 41.09 -14.17
N ASP A 110 -11.11 40.05 -13.57
CA ASP A 110 -11.99 40.16 -12.39
C ASP A 110 -11.45 39.32 -11.22
N ALA A 111 -10.22 39.61 -10.80
CA ALA A 111 -9.59 38.97 -9.65
C ALA A 111 -9.15 40.00 -8.59
N GLU A 112 -9.52 39.75 -7.34
CA GLU A 112 -9.06 40.55 -6.20
C GLU A 112 -8.50 39.65 -5.10
N VAL A 113 -7.40 40.07 -4.48
CA VAL A 113 -6.80 39.39 -3.34
C VAL A 113 -6.61 40.40 -2.19
N SER A 114 -7.12 40.09 -1.01
CA SER A 114 -7.11 40.98 0.15
C SER A 114 -6.32 40.40 1.33
N ALA A 115 -5.75 41.28 2.14
CA ALA A 115 -5.04 40.90 3.36
C ALA A 115 -5.98 41.05 4.57
N GLY A 116 -6.05 40.04 5.43
CA GLY A 116 -6.85 40.06 6.65
C GLY A 116 -7.33 38.68 7.10
N ASP A 117 -7.64 38.53 8.38
CA ASP A 117 -8.16 37.28 8.95
C ASP A 117 -9.63 37.05 8.56
N SER A 118 -9.89 36.06 7.70
CA SER A 118 -11.23 35.71 7.21
C SER A 118 -12.17 35.19 8.31
N LEU A 119 -11.62 34.70 9.43
CA LEU A 119 -12.41 34.32 10.61
C LEU A 119 -12.90 35.54 11.41
N LEU A 120 -12.25 36.71 11.25
CA LEU A 120 -12.66 37.96 11.89
C LEU A 120 -13.53 38.83 10.98
N VAL A 121 -13.11 39.01 9.72
CA VAL A 121 -13.82 39.86 8.75
C VAL A 121 -13.73 39.22 7.38
N ASP A 122 -14.89 39.07 6.75
CA ASP A 122 -15.01 38.66 5.36
C ASP A 122 -14.95 39.90 4.47
N ASN A 123 -13.83 40.11 3.78
CA ASN A 123 -13.63 41.30 2.96
C ASN A 123 -14.48 41.31 1.68
N TYR A 124 -15.26 40.24 1.43
CA TYR A 124 -16.10 40.07 0.25
C TYR A 124 -17.51 39.60 0.63
N GLU A 125 -18.10 40.16 1.68
CA GLU A 125 -19.40 39.75 2.25
C GLU A 125 -20.52 39.60 1.21
N GLY A 126 -20.60 40.50 0.22
CA GLY A 126 -21.60 40.45 -0.86
C GLY A 126 -21.31 39.50 -2.03
N PHE A 127 -20.18 38.78 -2.00
CA PHE A 127 -19.80 37.85 -3.06
C PHE A 127 -20.47 36.49 -2.85
N ALA A 128 -21.08 35.92 -3.91
CA ALA A 128 -21.65 34.58 -3.89
C ALA A 128 -20.84 33.66 -4.83
N ALA A 129 -20.34 32.54 -4.31
CA ALA A 129 -19.40 31.69 -5.04
C ALA A 129 -20.07 30.43 -5.63
N ASP A 130 -19.74 30.11 -6.88
CA ASP A 130 -20.01 28.79 -7.47
C ASP A 130 -19.07 27.73 -6.88
N LEU A 131 -17.82 28.13 -6.62
CA LEU A 131 -16.75 27.27 -6.12
C LEU A 131 -16.01 27.96 -4.97
N VAL A 132 -15.73 27.22 -3.91
CA VAL A 132 -14.86 27.67 -2.83
C VAL A 132 -13.73 26.68 -2.61
N LEU A 133 -12.50 27.19 -2.62
CA LEU A 133 -11.29 26.42 -2.29
C LEU A 133 -10.96 26.64 -0.81
N VAL A 134 -10.55 25.58 -0.10
CA VAL A 134 -10.08 25.71 1.28
C VAL A 134 -8.81 24.88 1.45
N ASP A 135 -7.66 25.54 1.41
CA ASP A 135 -6.36 25.00 1.84
C ASP A 135 -5.90 25.75 3.09
N GLY A 136 -6.67 25.57 4.17
CA GLY A 136 -6.49 26.34 5.40
C GLY A 136 -5.31 25.85 6.27
N PRO A 137 -4.85 26.69 7.22
CA PRO A 137 -3.75 26.33 8.10
C PRO A 137 -4.09 25.11 8.98
N ILE A 138 -3.18 24.14 9.02
CA ILE A 138 -3.35 22.88 9.75
C ILE A 138 -3.20 23.11 11.26
N ALA A 139 -4.16 22.60 12.04
CA ALA A 139 -4.13 22.63 13.51
C ALA A 139 -3.96 24.04 14.12
N MET A 140 -4.42 25.08 13.42
CA MET A 140 -4.40 26.45 13.94
C MET A 140 -5.42 26.61 15.07
N SER A 141 -4.96 27.06 16.24
CA SER A 141 -5.83 27.43 17.35
C SER A 141 -6.52 28.77 17.08
N TRP A 142 -7.81 28.88 17.38
CA TRP A 142 -8.56 30.14 17.33
C TRP A 142 -8.94 30.63 18.74
N ALA A 143 -8.34 30.07 19.79
CA ALA A 143 -8.63 30.45 21.17
C ALA A 143 -8.39 31.95 21.46
N SER A 144 -7.42 32.56 20.79
CA SER A 144 -7.11 34.00 20.93
C SER A 144 -8.18 34.92 20.35
N ILE A 145 -8.95 34.44 19.35
CA ILE A 145 -10.00 35.18 18.67
C ILE A 145 -11.41 34.69 19.04
N GLU A 146 -11.52 33.89 20.10
CA GLU A 146 -12.78 33.28 20.52
C GLU A 146 -13.90 34.30 20.77
N PRO A 147 -13.69 35.42 21.48
CA PRO A 147 -14.73 36.43 21.69
C PRO A 147 -15.30 36.98 20.38
N GLN A 148 -14.45 37.25 19.39
CA GLN A 148 -14.82 37.81 18.09
C GLN A 148 -15.58 36.78 17.24
N VAL A 149 -15.09 35.54 17.19
CA VAL A 149 -15.77 34.43 16.50
C VAL A 149 -17.16 34.19 17.09
N ARG A 150 -17.28 34.21 18.43
CA ARG A 150 -18.58 34.09 19.11
C ARG A 150 -19.52 35.27 18.82
N ALA A 151 -18.99 36.49 18.73
CA ALA A 151 -19.79 37.66 18.36
C ALA A 151 -20.33 37.53 16.92
N ARG A 152 -19.49 37.13 15.96
CA ARG A 152 -19.94 36.83 14.59
C ARG A 152 -20.98 35.70 14.53
N GLN A 153 -20.84 34.71 15.41
CA GLN A 153 -21.83 33.64 15.49
C GLN A 153 -23.21 34.15 15.90
N GLN A 154 -23.27 35.12 16.82
CA GLN A 154 -24.53 35.75 17.23
C GLN A 154 -25.18 36.55 16.10
N THR A 155 -24.40 37.02 15.14
CA THR A 155 -24.88 37.74 13.95
C THR A 155 -25.07 36.84 12.72
N GLY A 156 -25.00 35.51 12.88
CA GLY A 156 -25.37 34.53 11.86
C GLY A 156 -24.23 33.79 11.17
N ALA A 157 -22.96 34.14 11.43
CA ALA A 157 -21.83 33.39 10.89
C ALA A 157 -21.65 32.03 11.61
N PHE A 158 -20.91 31.11 10.99
CA PHE A 158 -20.63 29.80 11.57
C PHE A 158 -21.91 29.02 11.93
N ALA A 159 -22.85 28.98 10.98
CA ALA A 159 -24.21 28.48 11.17
C ALA A 159 -24.27 27.02 11.68
N HIS A 160 -23.27 26.21 11.32
CA HIS A 160 -23.17 24.82 11.77
C HIS A 160 -22.59 24.67 13.18
N GLY A 161 -22.12 25.75 13.80
CA GLY A 161 -21.59 25.79 15.16
C GLY A 161 -20.08 25.99 15.23
N LEU A 162 -19.55 26.07 16.46
CA LEU A 162 -18.12 26.28 16.69
C LEU A 162 -17.42 24.96 17.04
N PRO A 163 -16.25 24.67 16.44
CA PRO A 163 -15.46 23.50 16.77
C PRO A 163 -14.77 23.67 18.13
N GLN A 164 -13.86 22.75 18.46
CA GLN A 164 -12.96 22.97 19.59
C GLN A 164 -12.00 24.14 19.31
N ARG A 165 -11.51 24.82 20.36
CA ARG A 165 -10.67 26.02 20.24
C ARG A 165 -9.27 25.77 19.67
N THR A 166 -8.78 24.54 19.76
CA THR A 166 -7.44 24.15 19.32
C THR A 166 -7.35 23.87 17.81
N ASP A 167 -8.43 24.02 17.05
CA ASP A 167 -8.47 23.72 15.62
C ASP A 167 -9.55 24.56 14.93
N SER A 168 -9.15 25.32 13.91
CA SER A 168 -10.02 26.24 13.15
C SER A 168 -10.51 25.68 11.81
N SER A 169 -10.15 24.45 11.42
CA SER A 169 -10.46 23.91 10.09
C SER A 169 -11.96 23.91 9.78
N TRP A 170 -12.79 23.55 10.76
CA TRP A 170 -14.25 23.59 10.60
C TRP A 170 -14.84 25.01 10.58
N LEU A 171 -14.13 26.04 11.07
CA LEU A 171 -14.57 27.43 10.92
C LEU A 171 -14.42 27.89 9.46
N PHE A 172 -13.30 27.58 8.81
CA PHE A 172 -13.10 27.88 7.39
C PHE A 172 -14.09 27.12 6.51
N VAL A 173 -14.35 25.83 6.80
CA VAL A 173 -15.38 25.06 6.08
C VAL A 173 -16.77 25.67 6.28
N SER A 174 -17.13 26.14 7.48
CA SER A 174 -18.43 26.79 7.71
C SER A 174 -18.56 28.08 6.90
N LEU A 175 -17.53 28.95 6.90
CA LEU A 175 -17.53 30.15 6.07
C LEU A 175 -17.63 29.82 4.58
N ALA A 176 -16.92 28.79 4.12
CA ALA A 176 -16.97 28.34 2.74
C ALA A 176 -18.37 27.88 2.33
N LEU A 177 -19.08 27.15 3.21
CA LEU A 177 -20.47 26.73 2.98
C LEU A 177 -21.42 27.94 2.95
N GLU A 178 -21.22 28.92 3.82
CA GLU A 178 -22.01 30.15 3.90
C GLU A 178 -21.80 31.08 2.69
N LYS A 179 -20.64 31.00 2.02
CA LYS A 179 -20.33 31.78 0.81
C LYS A 179 -20.96 31.22 -0.47
N LEU A 180 -21.42 29.97 -0.45
CA LEU A 180 -21.99 29.35 -1.64
C LEU A 180 -23.22 30.12 -2.13
N ARG A 181 -23.39 30.17 -3.46
CA ARG A 181 -24.65 30.61 -4.08
C ARG A 181 -25.85 29.89 -3.46
N ASP A 182 -26.98 30.59 -3.41
CA ASP A 182 -28.22 30.04 -2.87
C ASP A 182 -28.61 28.74 -3.62
N PRO A 183 -29.06 27.68 -2.91
CA PRO A 183 -29.59 26.49 -3.55
C PRO A 183 -30.68 26.73 -4.58
N SER A 184 -31.51 27.79 -4.43
CA SER A 184 -32.53 28.19 -5.41
C SER A 184 -31.93 28.64 -6.73
N ASP A 185 -30.72 29.20 -6.69
CA ASP A 185 -29.98 29.69 -7.85
C ASP A 185 -29.01 28.64 -8.41
N GLY A 186 -29.21 27.37 -8.05
CA GLY A 186 -28.43 26.22 -8.52
C GLY A 186 -27.35 25.75 -7.56
N GLY A 187 -27.05 26.52 -6.49
CA GLY A 187 -26.04 26.19 -5.49
C GLY A 187 -24.60 26.20 -5.99
N GLY A 188 -23.66 26.00 -5.07
CA GLY A 188 -22.23 25.91 -5.31
C GLY A 188 -21.57 24.68 -4.68
N ARG A 189 -20.24 24.67 -4.66
CA ARG A 189 -19.44 23.56 -4.16
C ARG A 189 -18.21 24.05 -3.39
N VAL A 190 -17.94 23.44 -2.24
CA VAL A 190 -16.69 23.63 -1.49
C VAL A 190 -15.76 22.45 -1.74
N VAL A 191 -14.48 22.73 -1.92
CA VAL A 191 -13.42 21.73 -2.05
C VAL A 191 -12.32 22.06 -1.04
N ALA A 192 -12.20 21.24 0.00
CA ALA A 192 -11.34 21.50 1.15
C ALA A 192 -10.27 20.41 1.32
N LEU A 193 -9.05 20.82 1.66
CA LEU A 193 -8.00 19.93 2.16
C LEU A 193 -8.06 19.89 3.69
N LEU A 194 -8.32 18.71 4.24
CA LEU A 194 -8.47 18.51 5.68
C LEU A 194 -7.53 17.38 6.17
N PRO A 195 -6.84 17.56 7.31
CA PRO A 195 -6.05 16.49 7.91
C PRO A 195 -6.96 15.42 8.56
N PRO A 196 -6.52 14.15 8.72
CA PRO A 196 -7.33 13.08 9.30
C PRO A 196 -7.86 13.38 10.70
N SER A 197 -7.13 14.18 11.49
CA SER A 197 -7.56 14.56 12.84
C SER A 197 -8.81 15.46 12.84
N VAL A 198 -9.15 16.12 11.73
CA VAL A 198 -10.36 16.96 11.62
C VAL A 198 -11.59 16.11 11.30
N LEU A 199 -11.39 15.00 10.58
CA LEU A 199 -12.44 14.09 10.10
C LEU A 199 -13.06 13.23 11.21
N SER A 200 -12.29 12.86 12.22
CA SER A 200 -12.66 11.84 13.22
C SER A 200 -12.82 12.39 14.65
N ARG A 201 -12.45 13.65 14.88
CA ARG A 201 -12.35 14.19 16.24
C ARG A 201 -13.69 14.36 16.92
N GLY A 202 -13.73 14.03 18.22
CA GLY A 202 -14.90 14.11 19.08
C GLY A 202 -15.26 15.53 19.56
N GLY A 203 -16.21 15.61 20.50
CA GLY A 203 -16.55 16.84 21.21
C GLY A 203 -17.28 17.88 20.35
N ALA A 204 -16.88 19.15 20.46
CA ALA A 204 -17.50 20.24 19.71
C ALA A 204 -17.33 20.10 18.19
N SER A 205 -16.15 19.67 17.74
CA SER A 205 -15.89 19.42 16.31
C SER A 205 -16.77 18.32 15.74
N ALA A 206 -17.06 17.26 16.52
CA ALA A 206 -18.01 16.22 16.11
C ALA A 206 -19.43 16.77 15.92
N ARG A 207 -19.87 17.72 16.75
CA ARG A 207 -21.20 18.35 16.60
C ARG A 207 -21.31 19.19 15.33
N VAL A 208 -20.29 19.98 15.01
CA VAL A 208 -20.25 20.77 13.76
C VAL A 208 -20.33 19.85 12.55
N ARG A 209 -19.47 18.82 12.51
CA ARG A 209 -19.44 17.83 11.45
C ARG A 209 -20.77 17.09 11.32
N THR A 210 -21.38 16.70 12.43
CA THR A 210 -22.69 16.03 12.45
C THR A 210 -23.76 16.90 11.82
N ARG A 211 -23.84 18.20 12.18
CA ARG A 211 -24.80 19.13 11.57
C ARG A 211 -24.59 19.32 10.07
N ILE A 212 -23.35 19.39 9.61
CA ILE A 212 -23.02 19.50 8.17
C ILE A 212 -23.47 18.24 7.41
N VAL A 213 -23.21 17.07 7.98
CA VAL A 213 -23.56 15.78 7.37
C VAL A 213 -25.07 15.56 7.37
N GLU A 214 -25.77 15.87 8.47
CA GLU A 214 -27.23 15.78 8.60
C GLU A 214 -27.95 16.73 7.65
N ALA A 215 -27.36 17.90 7.37
CA ALA A 215 -27.83 18.84 6.35
C ALA A 215 -27.62 18.32 4.91
N GLY A 216 -27.01 17.14 4.73
CA GLY A 216 -26.79 16.51 3.42
C GLY A 216 -25.69 17.18 2.58
N LEU A 217 -24.88 18.06 3.19
CA LEU A 217 -23.89 18.86 2.46
C LEU A 217 -22.64 18.08 2.06
N LEU A 218 -22.32 16.99 2.75
CA LEU A 218 -21.14 16.18 2.45
C LEU A 218 -21.32 15.42 1.13
N GLU A 219 -20.41 15.65 0.18
CA GLU A 219 -20.46 15.03 -1.14
C GLU A 219 -19.38 13.96 -1.34
N SER A 220 -18.15 14.19 -0.88
CA SER A 220 -17.08 13.21 -1.02
C SER A 220 -16.00 13.30 0.03
N VAL A 221 -15.30 12.18 0.25
CA VAL A 221 -14.05 12.11 1.02
C VAL A 221 -13.03 11.27 0.27
N THR A 222 -11.89 11.86 -0.07
CA THR A 222 -10.79 11.19 -0.78
C THR A 222 -9.52 11.22 0.07
N ARG A 223 -8.94 10.06 0.35
CA ARG A 223 -7.60 9.94 0.96
C ARG A 223 -6.53 10.24 -0.07
N LEU A 224 -5.59 11.14 0.24
CA LEU A 224 -4.45 11.47 -0.62
C LEU A 224 -3.17 10.82 -0.09
N PRO A 225 -2.13 10.64 -0.94
CA PRO A 225 -0.78 10.32 -0.46
C PRO A 225 -0.28 11.35 0.57
N ASN A 226 0.46 10.88 1.57
CA ASN A 226 1.21 11.72 2.50
C ASN A 226 2.40 12.36 1.77
N GLY A 227 2.95 13.45 2.31
CA GLY A 227 4.14 14.09 1.76
C GLY A 227 3.90 14.86 0.45
N LEU A 228 2.64 15.10 0.07
CA LEU A 228 2.28 16.02 -1.01
C LEU A 228 2.40 17.49 -0.61
N LEU A 229 2.37 17.81 0.68
CA LEU A 229 2.73 19.14 1.18
C LEU A 229 4.25 19.25 1.22
N ALA A 230 4.78 20.38 0.75
CA ALA A 230 6.17 20.73 1.01
C ALA A 230 6.39 20.74 2.53
N ASP A 231 7.51 20.17 2.96
CA ASP A 231 8.00 20.22 4.35
C ASP A 231 7.27 19.38 5.41
N THR A 232 6.17 18.69 5.09
CA THR A 232 5.48 17.82 6.07
C THR A 232 4.97 16.51 5.49
N ASN A 233 5.03 15.44 6.28
CA ASN A 233 4.41 14.14 5.96
C ASN A 233 2.97 14.02 6.51
N VAL A 234 2.31 15.15 6.81
CA VAL A 234 0.94 15.12 7.32
C VAL A 234 0.01 14.58 6.22
N PRO A 235 -0.81 13.54 6.50
CA PRO A 235 -1.81 13.07 5.55
C PRO A 235 -2.86 14.15 5.30
N LEU A 236 -3.33 14.25 4.06
CA LEU A 236 -4.45 15.12 3.71
C LEU A 236 -5.57 14.34 3.05
N TYR A 237 -6.78 14.87 3.21
CA TYR A 237 -7.99 14.40 2.55
C TYR A 237 -8.59 15.54 1.74
N LEU A 238 -8.99 15.23 0.50
CA LEU A 238 -9.88 16.11 -0.25
C LEU A 238 -11.32 15.82 0.17
N VAL A 239 -11.96 16.79 0.82
CA VAL A 239 -13.36 16.71 1.22
C VAL A 239 -14.15 17.71 0.41
N THR A 240 -15.19 17.23 -0.29
CA THR A 240 -16.07 18.09 -1.06
C THR A 240 -17.45 18.19 -0.44
N PHE A 241 -18.01 19.39 -0.50
CA PHE A 241 -19.35 19.70 -0.02
C PHE A 241 -20.15 20.38 -1.12
N SER A 242 -21.46 20.17 -1.15
CA SER A 242 -22.38 20.73 -2.15
C SER A 242 -23.69 21.12 -1.48
N ASN A 243 -24.18 22.33 -1.73
CA ASN A 243 -25.53 22.75 -1.34
C ASN A 243 -26.53 22.64 -2.50
N ARG A 244 -26.14 22.01 -3.62
CA ARG A 244 -27.02 21.83 -4.78
C ARG A 244 -28.15 20.85 -4.42
N PRO A 245 -29.42 21.15 -4.73
CA PRO A 245 -30.56 20.35 -4.26
C PRO A 245 -30.46 18.84 -4.56
N ARG A 246 -30.04 18.49 -5.77
CA ARG A 246 -29.88 17.08 -6.19
C ARG A 246 -28.81 16.30 -5.39
N ASP A 247 -27.83 16.99 -4.83
CA ASP A 247 -26.76 16.35 -4.05
C ASP A 247 -27.21 16.10 -2.62
N VAL A 248 -27.86 17.11 -2.02
CA VAL A 248 -28.42 17.07 -0.68
C VAL A 248 -29.48 15.96 -0.52
N GLU A 249 -30.36 15.80 -1.51
CA GLU A 249 -31.42 14.78 -1.49
C GLU A 249 -30.90 13.33 -1.50
N ARG A 250 -29.74 13.08 -2.11
CA ARG A 250 -29.25 11.71 -2.37
C ARG A 250 -28.67 11.04 -1.13
N ARG A 251 -28.15 11.82 -0.16
CA ARG A 251 -27.45 11.32 1.05
C ARG A 251 -26.40 10.24 0.76
N LYS A 252 -25.75 10.32 -0.40
CA LYS A 252 -24.69 9.42 -0.83
C LYS A 252 -23.38 10.17 -0.89
N VAL A 253 -22.32 9.55 -0.35
CA VAL A 253 -21.00 10.14 -0.29
C VAL A 253 -20.06 9.33 -1.18
N ARG A 254 -19.30 10.02 -2.03
CA ARG A 254 -18.27 9.38 -2.84
C ARG A 254 -16.99 9.24 -2.02
N VAL A 255 -16.41 8.06 -2.03
CA VAL A 255 -15.20 7.74 -1.26
C VAL A 255 -14.13 7.27 -2.20
N ALA A 256 -12.90 7.75 -2.05
CA ALA A 256 -11.77 7.26 -2.81
C ALA A 256 -10.50 7.11 -1.97
N ASP A 257 -9.68 6.10 -2.32
CA ASP A 257 -8.35 5.90 -1.76
C ASP A 257 -7.27 6.09 -2.83
N LEU A 258 -6.51 7.18 -2.71
CA LEU A 258 -5.36 7.46 -3.56
C LEU A 258 -4.03 7.33 -2.82
N GLN A 259 -4.01 6.78 -1.59
CA GLN A 259 -2.81 6.69 -0.74
C GLN A 259 -1.59 6.12 -1.49
N ALA A 260 -1.80 5.03 -2.24
CA ALA A 260 -0.76 4.34 -3.00
C ALA A 260 -0.51 4.94 -4.40
N GLN A 261 -1.02 6.13 -4.70
CA GLN A 261 -1.02 6.72 -6.05
C GLN A 261 -0.10 7.93 -6.18
N PHE A 262 1.17 7.71 -5.87
CA PHE A 262 2.20 8.74 -5.98
C PHE A 262 3.43 8.21 -6.71
N THR A 263 4.23 9.16 -7.17
CA THR A 263 5.61 8.96 -7.63
C THR A 263 6.51 9.83 -6.78
N THR A 264 7.75 9.41 -6.55
CA THR A 264 8.74 10.23 -5.83
C THR A 264 9.77 10.77 -6.81
N VAL A 265 9.88 12.09 -6.93
CA VAL A 265 10.88 12.78 -7.77
C VAL A 265 11.69 13.69 -6.85
N GLU A 266 13.02 13.56 -6.86
CA GLU A 266 13.92 14.38 -6.02
C GLU A 266 13.55 14.41 -4.51
N ARG A 267 13.05 13.28 -3.99
CA ARG A 267 12.52 13.10 -2.62
C ARG A 267 11.17 13.77 -2.32
N GLU A 268 10.58 14.44 -3.29
CA GLU A 268 9.23 14.99 -3.19
C GLU A 268 8.21 14.03 -3.78
N ARG A 269 7.06 13.91 -3.12
CA ARG A 269 5.97 13.08 -3.65
C ARG A 269 5.07 13.92 -4.55
N GLN A 270 4.72 13.32 -5.67
CA GLN A 270 3.77 13.88 -6.63
C GLN A 270 2.65 12.87 -6.85
N ILE A 271 1.41 13.35 -6.91
CA ILE A 271 0.28 12.49 -7.23
C ILE A 271 0.36 12.06 -8.69
N LEU A 272 0.05 10.79 -8.98
CA LEU A 272 0.04 10.32 -10.37
C LEU A 272 -1.06 11.02 -11.17
N PRO A 273 -0.81 11.47 -12.42
CA PRO A 273 -1.84 12.09 -13.27
C PRO A 273 -3.05 11.18 -13.50
N SER A 274 -2.84 9.87 -13.60
CA SER A 274 -3.91 8.87 -13.69
C SER A 274 -4.81 8.87 -12.46
N ALA A 275 -4.25 9.12 -11.26
CA ALA A 275 -5.02 9.17 -10.02
C ALA A 275 -5.91 10.41 -9.94
N VAL A 276 -5.45 11.56 -10.47
CA VAL A 276 -6.27 12.77 -10.58
C VAL A 276 -7.42 12.56 -11.57
N ARG A 277 -7.19 11.84 -12.68
CA ARG A 277 -8.25 11.44 -13.62
C ARG A 277 -9.25 10.47 -12.99
N ASP A 278 -8.77 9.50 -12.22
CA ASP A 278 -9.62 8.55 -11.50
C ASP A 278 -10.48 9.26 -10.44
N LEU A 279 -9.88 10.20 -9.71
CA LEU A 279 -10.59 11.08 -8.78
C LEU A 279 -11.70 11.86 -9.47
N GLU A 280 -11.38 12.58 -10.55
CA GLU A 280 -12.35 13.34 -11.34
C GLU A 280 -13.49 12.43 -11.81
N SER A 281 -13.16 11.31 -12.43
CA SER A 281 -14.13 10.38 -13.01
C SER A 281 -15.05 9.80 -11.93
N GLY A 282 -14.47 9.43 -10.77
CA GLY A 282 -15.21 8.96 -9.62
C GLY A 282 -16.16 10.03 -9.08
N LEU A 283 -15.66 11.25 -8.88
CA LEU A 283 -16.46 12.41 -8.45
C LEU A 283 -17.54 12.80 -9.46
N ARG A 284 -17.30 12.69 -10.76
CA ARG A 284 -18.29 13.07 -11.78
C ARG A 284 -19.38 12.02 -11.93
N THR A 285 -18.99 10.76 -12.01
CA THR A 285 -19.89 9.65 -12.38
C THR A 285 -20.57 9.02 -11.17
N GLY A 286 -19.90 8.97 -10.01
CA GLY A 286 -20.34 8.20 -8.84
C GLY A 286 -20.37 6.68 -9.07
N LYS A 287 -19.84 6.20 -10.21
CA LYS A 287 -19.73 4.76 -10.47
C LYS A 287 -18.60 4.18 -9.63
N PRO A 288 -18.78 2.99 -9.05
CA PRO A 288 -17.69 2.30 -8.39
C PRO A 288 -16.59 2.01 -9.43
N GLY A 289 -15.36 2.12 -8.97
CA GLY A 289 -14.16 1.80 -9.72
C GLY A 289 -13.11 1.23 -8.77
N PRO A 290 -11.89 1.01 -9.25
CA PRO A 290 -10.88 0.24 -8.53
C PRO A 290 -10.44 0.92 -7.22
N ARG A 291 -10.62 2.24 -7.13
CA ARG A 291 -10.17 3.07 -6.00
C ARG A 291 -11.27 3.92 -5.41
N ASN A 292 -12.47 3.88 -5.98
CA ASN A 292 -13.56 4.76 -5.60
C ASN A 292 -14.87 3.99 -5.48
N ARG A 293 -15.68 4.36 -4.50
CA ARG A 293 -16.97 3.74 -4.19
C ARG A 293 -17.97 4.79 -3.75
N THR A 294 -19.24 4.46 -3.82
CA THR A 294 -20.31 5.33 -3.31
C THR A 294 -20.88 4.68 -2.06
N ALA A 295 -20.73 5.35 -0.93
CA ALA A 295 -21.19 4.91 0.37
C ALA A 295 -22.48 5.65 0.76
N ASP A 296 -23.33 4.99 1.56
CA ASP A 296 -24.40 5.70 2.25
C ASP A 296 -23.79 6.57 3.36
N VAL A 297 -24.41 7.72 3.66
CA VAL A 297 -23.96 8.57 4.75
C VAL A 297 -23.91 7.83 6.09
N THR A 298 -24.78 6.83 6.30
CA THR A 298 -24.78 6.01 7.52
C THR A 298 -23.51 5.16 7.68
N GLU A 299 -22.75 4.91 6.60
CA GLU A 299 -21.46 4.21 6.71
C GLU A 299 -20.42 5.00 7.52
N PHE A 300 -20.55 6.33 7.57
CA PHE A 300 -19.73 7.21 8.40
C PHE A 300 -20.25 7.35 9.82
N LEU A 301 -21.41 6.75 10.15
CA LEU A 301 -21.97 6.84 11.49
C LEU A 301 -21.10 6.04 12.45
N ARG A 302 -20.54 6.75 13.43
CA ARG A 302 -19.68 6.25 14.48
C ARG A 302 -20.42 6.30 15.81
N THR A 303 -20.43 5.18 16.52
CA THR A 303 -20.96 5.08 17.88
C THR A 303 -19.83 4.75 18.82
N ASP A 304 -19.54 5.66 19.75
CA ASP A 304 -18.62 5.42 20.85
C ASP A 304 -19.43 4.97 22.08
N ALA A 305 -18.99 3.88 22.69
CA ALA A 305 -19.55 3.35 23.92
C ALA A 305 -18.45 3.15 24.95
N ARG A 306 -18.77 3.41 26.22
CA ARG A 306 -17.92 2.98 27.34
C ARG A 306 -18.44 1.63 27.81
N LEU A 307 -17.51 0.69 27.93
CA LEU A 307 -17.79 -0.66 28.38
C LEU A 307 -17.13 -0.90 29.72
N SER A 308 -17.73 -1.80 30.50
CA SER A 308 -17.12 -2.35 31.70
C SER A 308 -17.28 -3.86 31.75
N ARG A 309 -16.35 -4.51 32.43
CA ARG A 309 -16.41 -5.93 32.74
C ARG A 309 -16.03 -6.13 34.19
N SER A 310 -16.92 -6.79 34.92
CA SER A 310 -16.71 -7.14 36.32
C SER A 310 -16.44 -8.64 36.43
N ILE A 311 -15.32 -9.00 37.04
CA ILE A 311 -14.95 -10.39 37.32
C ILE A 311 -14.91 -10.53 38.85
N PRO A 312 -15.62 -11.50 39.46
CA PRO A 312 -15.60 -11.68 40.90
C PRO A 312 -14.16 -11.80 41.45
N GLY A 313 -13.86 -11.03 42.49
CA GLY A 313 -12.53 -11.04 43.13
C GLY A 313 -11.40 -10.37 42.34
N ARG A 314 -11.69 -9.72 41.21
CA ARG A 314 -10.71 -8.99 40.38
C ARG A 314 -11.11 -7.52 40.20
N PRO A 315 -10.15 -6.63 39.85
CA PRO A 315 -10.47 -5.25 39.52
C PRO A 315 -11.38 -5.15 38.29
N ASN A 316 -12.34 -4.22 38.33
CA ASN A 316 -13.19 -3.94 37.17
C ASN A 316 -12.35 -3.39 36.01
N LEU A 317 -12.60 -3.93 34.82
CA LEU A 317 -12.02 -3.45 33.57
C LEU A 317 -12.97 -2.45 32.94
N SER A 318 -12.44 -1.33 32.45
CA SER A 318 -13.22 -0.31 31.74
C SER A 318 -12.44 0.19 30.53
N TRP A 319 -13.14 0.31 29.40
CA TRP A 319 -12.56 0.77 28.15
C TRP A 319 -13.60 1.45 27.28
N ARG A 320 -13.15 2.03 26.16
CA ARG A 320 -14.04 2.56 25.14
C ARG A 320 -13.98 1.65 23.93
N THR A 321 -15.14 1.38 23.36
CA THR A 321 -15.25 0.73 22.06
C THR A 321 -15.89 1.69 21.08
N THR A 322 -15.57 1.47 19.81
CA THR A 322 -16.15 2.21 18.70
C THR A 322 -16.74 1.22 17.71
N THR A 323 -17.97 1.48 17.27
CA THR A 323 -18.60 0.81 16.14
C THR A 323 -18.88 1.81 15.02
N PHE A 324 -18.98 1.30 13.79
CA PHE A 324 -19.24 2.08 12.59
C PHE A 324 -20.51 1.59 11.89
N ARG A 325 -20.91 2.28 10.82
CA ARG A 325 -22.02 1.87 9.94
C ARG A 325 -23.37 1.78 10.65
N GLY A 326 -23.53 2.55 11.71
CA GLY A 326 -24.74 2.53 12.54
C GLY A 326 -24.98 1.21 13.26
N MET A 327 -23.96 0.35 13.40
CA MET A 327 -24.10 -0.87 14.19
C MET A 327 -24.43 -0.51 15.65
N PRO A 328 -25.55 -1.00 16.20
CA PRO A 328 -25.93 -0.74 17.57
C PRO A 328 -24.91 -1.40 18.50
N VAL A 329 -24.62 -0.73 19.63
CA VAL A 329 -23.87 -1.35 20.73
C VAL A 329 -24.91 -1.81 21.74
N ASP A 330 -25.52 -2.96 21.46
CA ASP A 330 -26.52 -3.61 22.31
C ASP A 330 -26.00 -4.97 22.82
N GLN A 331 -26.85 -5.70 23.56
CA GLN A 331 -26.47 -6.99 24.12
C GLN A 331 -26.09 -8.03 23.04
N SER A 332 -26.70 -7.98 21.86
CA SER A 332 -26.37 -8.88 20.75
C SER A 332 -24.99 -8.58 20.19
N CYS A 333 -24.68 -7.29 19.97
CA CYS A 333 -23.36 -6.85 19.54
C CYS A 333 -22.27 -7.23 20.55
N LEU A 334 -22.55 -7.06 21.84
CA LEU A 334 -21.61 -7.45 22.90
C LEU A 334 -21.39 -8.97 22.94
N ALA A 335 -22.45 -9.77 22.77
CA ALA A 335 -22.35 -11.22 22.71
C ALA A 335 -21.54 -11.69 21.50
N GLU A 336 -21.77 -11.12 20.30
CA GLU A 336 -21.01 -11.45 19.10
C GLU A 336 -19.53 -11.04 19.22
N ARG A 337 -19.24 -9.88 19.82
CA ARG A 337 -17.88 -9.34 19.89
C ARG A 337 -17.04 -9.96 21.01
N TYR A 338 -17.64 -10.30 22.14
CA TYR A 338 -16.95 -10.72 23.37
C TYR A 338 -17.29 -12.14 23.83
N GLY A 339 -18.26 -12.79 23.18
CA GLY A 339 -18.83 -14.06 23.61
C GLY A 339 -20.00 -13.89 24.58
N GLU A 340 -20.89 -14.88 24.57
CA GLU A 340 -21.98 -14.97 25.55
C GLU A 340 -21.44 -15.05 26.98
N ASN A 341 -22.13 -14.41 27.92
CA ASN A 341 -21.77 -14.39 29.35
C ASN A 341 -20.36 -13.87 29.64
N SER A 342 -19.76 -13.11 28.74
CA SER A 342 -18.43 -12.49 28.92
C SER A 342 -18.35 -11.53 30.11
N GLY A 343 -19.50 -11.10 30.66
CA GLY A 343 -19.60 -10.12 31.73
C GLY A 343 -19.36 -8.68 31.27
N VAL A 344 -19.24 -8.47 29.96
CA VAL A 344 -19.11 -7.15 29.34
C VAL A 344 -20.47 -6.47 29.28
N THR A 345 -20.54 -5.25 29.78
CA THR A 345 -21.77 -4.44 29.85
C THR A 345 -21.49 -2.99 29.46
N LEU A 346 -22.54 -2.29 29.03
CA LEU A 346 -22.49 -0.85 28.78
C LEU A 346 -22.36 -0.09 30.11
N ASP A 347 -21.42 0.85 30.15
CA ASP A 347 -21.12 1.72 31.29
C ASP A 347 -21.37 3.19 30.90
N GLY A 348 -22.64 3.59 30.92
CA GLY A 348 -23.10 4.94 30.58
C GLY A 348 -23.67 5.10 29.17
N ASP A 349 -23.88 6.35 28.75
CA ASP A 349 -24.58 6.67 27.50
C ASP A 349 -23.72 6.47 26.25
N LEU A 350 -24.37 6.00 25.19
CA LEU A 350 -23.83 5.93 23.85
C LEU A 350 -23.65 7.35 23.28
N ARG A 351 -22.56 7.56 22.53
CA ARG A 351 -22.32 8.80 21.80
C ARG A 351 -22.23 8.52 20.32
N THR A 352 -23.18 9.03 19.58
CA THR A 352 -23.18 8.93 18.12
C THR A 352 -22.66 10.22 17.50
N SER A 353 -21.82 10.07 16.48
CA SER A 353 -21.33 11.17 15.63
C SER A 353 -20.98 10.62 14.26
N PHE A 354 -20.68 11.49 13.30
CA PHE A 354 -20.09 11.03 12.04
C PHE A 354 -18.57 11.02 12.13
N ASP A 355 -17.89 9.96 11.69
CA ASP A 355 -16.45 9.92 11.48
C ASP A 355 -16.19 9.91 9.99
N LEU A 356 -15.65 11.00 9.45
CA LEU A 356 -15.47 11.17 8.01
C LEU A 356 -14.21 10.48 7.49
N ASN A 357 -13.38 9.88 8.34
CA ASN A 357 -12.25 9.11 7.86
C ASN A 357 -12.77 7.84 7.15
N PRO A 358 -12.53 7.67 5.85
CA PRO A 358 -13.07 6.55 5.10
C PRO A 358 -12.32 5.23 5.31
N LYS A 359 -11.30 5.16 6.18
CA LYS A 359 -10.47 3.97 6.42
C LYS A 359 -11.32 2.71 6.64
N HIS A 360 -12.36 2.76 7.49
CA HIS A 360 -13.24 1.61 7.77
C HIS A 360 -14.21 1.23 6.64
N ILE A 361 -14.34 2.09 5.63
CA ILE A 361 -15.12 1.86 4.40
C ILE A 361 -14.22 1.28 3.31
N LEU A 362 -12.96 1.75 3.28
CA LEU A 362 -11.96 1.42 2.27
C LEU A 362 -11.23 0.10 2.56
N GLU A 363 -10.79 -0.08 3.80
CA GLU A 363 -9.96 -1.19 4.26
C GLU A 363 -10.81 -2.36 4.79
N ASN A 364 -10.39 -3.59 4.49
CA ASN A 364 -11.09 -4.84 4.81
C ASN A 364 -10.34 -5.73 5.81
N ASP A 365 -9.25 -5.28 6.42
CA ASP A 365 -8.35 -6.15 7.20
C ASP A 365 -9.05 -6.90 8.34
N GLU A 366 -9.96 -6.24 9.07
CA GLU A 366 -10.79 -6.90 10.09
C GLU A 366 -11.68 -7.99 9.50
N ARG A 367 -12.35 -7.68 8.39
CA ARG A 367 -13.24 -8.62 7.71
C ARG A 367 -12.48 -9.79 7.12
N ALA A 368 -11.27 -9.56 6.62
CA ALA A 368 -10.39 -10.60 6.12
C ALA A 368 -10.02 -11.58 7.24
N ILE A 369 -9.55 -11.07 8.39
CA ILE A 369 -9.24 -11.88 9.57
C ILE A 369 -10.47 -12.66 10.02
N LEU A 370 -11.63 -12.01 10.16
CA LEU A 370 -12.86 -12.65 10.59
C LEU A 370 -13.33 -13.73 9.60
N LYS A 371 -13.26 -13.47 8.30
CA LYS A 371 -13.63 -14.44 7.24
C LYS A 371 -12.73 -15.67 7.27
N GLU A 372 -11.42 -15.48 7.44
CA GLU A 372 -10.47 -16.60 7.54
C GLU A 372 -10.75 -17.43 8.81
N LEU A 373 -10.97 -16.78 9.96
CA LEU A 373 -11.32 -17.48 11.20
C LEU A 373 -12.65 -18.24 11.12
N GLN A 374 -13.66 -17.65 10.48
CA GLN A 374 -14.93 -18.34 10.22
C GLN A 374 -14.74 -19.59 9.36
N GLY A 375 -13.81 -19.57 8.40
CA GLY A 375 -13.45 -20.74 7.60
C GLY A 375 -12.85 -21.89 8.41
N LEU A 376 -12.24 -21.60 9.56
CA LEU A 376 -11.69 -22.58 10.49
C LEU A 376 -12.74 -23.12 11.48
N GLY A 377 -13.92 -22.50 11.55
CA GLY A 377 -14.99 -22.89 12.48
C GLY A 377 -14.73 -22.53 13.94
N TRP A 378 -13.76 -21.66 14.23
CA TRP A 378 -13.45 -21.21 15.59
C TRP A 378 -14.10 -19.88 15.90
N GLU A 379 -14.64 -19.72 17.11
CA GLU A 379 -15.31 -18.50 17.53
C GLU A 379 -14.28 -17.36 17.70
N PRO A 380 -14.38 -16.24 16.96
CA PRO A 380 -13.49 -15.10 17.14
C PRO A 380 -13.96 -14.26 18.35
N ARG A 381 -13.05 -13.91 19.26
CA ARG A 381 -13.31 -13.01 20.39
C ARG A 381 -12.27 -11.90 20.47
N ARG A 382 -12.64 -10.77 21.09
CA ARG A 382 -11.65 -9.74 21.46
C ARG A 382 -10.84 -10.15 22.68
N LEU A 383 -9.54 -9.91 22.65
CA LEU A 383 -8.62 -10.29 23.72
C LEU A 383 -9.08 -9.78 25.09
N VAL A 384 -9.66 -8.58 25.18
CA VAL A 384 -10.17 -8.01 26.44
C VAL A 384 -11.17 -8.91 27.18
N SER A 385 -11.95 -9.73 26.47
CA SER A 385 -12.88 -10.70 27.06
C SER A 385 -12.19 -11.95 27.64
N LEU A 386 -10.91 -12.13 27.32
CA LEU A 386 -10.09 -13.27 27.71
C LEU A 386 -9.07 -12.91 28.80
N LEU A 387 -9.03 -11.66 29.26
CA LEU A 387 -8.10 -11.19 30.28
C LEU A 387 -8.70 -11.22 31.70
N HIS A 388 -7.85 -11.45 32.70
CA HIS A 388 -8.15 -11.27 34.12
C HIS A 388 -7.88 -9.85 34.63
N SER A 389 -6.92 -9.16 34.02
CA SER A 389 -6.49 -7.81 34.41
C SER A 389 -6.11 -6.99 33.17
N ALA A 390 -5.99 -5.68 33.33
CA ALA A 390 -5.57 -4.81 32.23
C ALA A 390 -4.13 -5.14 31.80
N PRO A 391 -3.79 -5.08 30.50
CA PRO A 391 -2.42 -5.31 30.05
C PRO A 391 -1.44 -4.36 30.72
N MET A 392 -0.23 -4.84 31.00
CA MET A 392 0.83 -4.07 31.65
C MET A 392 2.03 -3.89 30.73
N ALA A 393 2.50 -2.65 30.56
CA ALA A 393 3.72 -2.37 29.80
C ALA A 393 4.97 -2.49 30.69
N MET A 394 5.96 -3.26 30.26
CA MET A 394 7.23 -3.48 30.98
C MET A 394 8.44 -3.62 30.04
N LYS A 395 9.66 -3.63 30.59
CA LYS A 395 10.90 -3.85 29.82
C LYS A 395 11.08 -5.34 29.51
N SER A 396 11.67 -5.66 28.36
CA SER A 396 11.92 -7.06 27.95
C SER A 396 12.95 -7.79 28.82
N THR A 397 13.79 -7.06 29.58
CA THR A 397 14.83 -7.62 30.44
C THR A 397 14.33 -8.22 31.77
N VAL A 398 13.02 -8.22 32.02
CA VAL A 398 12.44 -8.79 33.24
C VAL A 398 12.52 -10.32 33.15
N SER A 399 13.24 -10.94 34.09
CA SER A 399 13.60 -12.37 34.06
C SER A 399 12.63 -13.29 34.81
N ASP A 400 11.55 -12.75 35.39
CA ASP A 400 10.63 -13.53 36.21
C ASP A 400 9.77 -14.44 35.32
N VAL A 401 9.90 -15.75 35.51
CA VAL A 401 8.99 -16.74 34.93
C VAL A 401 7.70 -16.69 35.73
N VAL A 402 6.60 -16.33 35.07
CA VAL A 402 5.27 -16.31 35.67
C VAL A 402 4.35 -17.16 34.83
N GLU A 403 4.02 -18.36 35.33
CA GLU A 403 3.05 -19.25 34.69
C GLU A 403 1.70 -18.56 34.48
N GLY A 404 1.04 -18.87 33.36
CA GLY A 404 -0.23 -18.25 32.97
C GLY A 404 -0.14 -16.82 32.43
N ARG A 405 1.06 -16.25 32.28
CA ARG A 405 1.27 -14.97 31.60
C ARG A 405 1.77 -15.11 30.16
N VAL A 406 1.32 -14.19 29.32
CA VAL A 406 1.77 -14.05 27.93
C VAL A 406 2.47 -12.71 27.76
N PHE A 407 3.62 -12.72 27.09
CA PHE A 407 4.44 -11.54 26.82
C PHE A 407 4.43 -11.22 25.34
N VAL A 408 3.89 -10.04 24.99
CA VAL A 408 3.76 -9.59 23.60
C VAL A 408 4.74 -8.46 23.32
N PRO A 409 5.71 -8.64 22.40
CA PRO A 409 6.61 -7.56 21.99
C PRO A 409 5.84 -6.40 21.35
N THR A 410 6.21 -5.17 21.73
CA THR A 410 5.62 -3.96 21.15
C THR A 410 6.36 -3.45 19.91
N GLY A 411 7.55 -3.98 19.62
CA GLY A 411 8.33 -3.70 18.40
C GLY A 411 8.17 -4.78 17.32
N HIS A 412 8.76 -4.56 16.16
CA HIS A 412 8.72 -5.49 15.02
C HIS A 412 9.65 -6.71 15.18
N GLN A 413 10.47 -6.76 16.23
CA GLN A 413 11.37 -7.87 16.53
C GLN A 413 10.96 -8.57 17.83
N GLY A 414 11.18 -9.89 17.88
CA GLY A 414 10.79 -10.77 18.97
C GLY A 414 9.47 -11.50 18.73
N LYS A 415 9.35 -12.68 19.31
CA LYS A 415 8.15 -13.53 19.31
C LYS A 415 7.31 -13.30 20.56
N VAL A 416 6.01 -13.57 20.45
CA VAL A 416 5.15 -13.71 21.63
C VAL A 416 5.54 -14.98 22.36
N SER A 417 5.63 -14.91 23.68
CA SER A 417 6.05 -16.04 24.52
C SER A 417 5.14 -16.20 25.74
N ALA A 418 5.00 -17.44 26.20
CA ALA A 418 4.32 -17.77 27.46
C ALA A 418 5.36 -17.95 28.57
N GLY A 419 5.04 -17.53 29.80
CA GLY A 419 5.90 -17.74 30.98
C GLY A 419 7.00 -16.70 31.17
N SER A 420 7.82 -16.41 30.16
CA SER A 420 8.88 -15.39 30.22
C SER A 420 8.99 -14.61 28.90
N PRO A 421 9.49 -13.36 28.90
CA PRO A 421 9.75 -12.61 27.67
C PRO A 421 10.75 -13.32 26.74
N ASP A 422 10.57 -13.18 25.43
CA ASP A 422 11.53 -13.64 24.43
C ASP A 422 12.89 -12.91 24.62
N PRO A 423 14.01 -13.62 24.79
CA PRO A 423 15.34 -13.01 24.90
C PRO A 423 15.72 -12.13 23.70
N ALA A 424 15.18 -12.42 22.51
CA ALA A 424 15.41 -11.63 21.31
C ALA A 424 14.55 -10.35 21.25
N ALA A 425 13.56 -10.20 22.12
CA ALA A 425 12.74 -8.99 22.17
C ALA A 425 13.55 -7.81 22.72
N SER A 426 13.76 -6.80 21.89
CA SER A 426 14.39 -5.54 22.32
C SER A 426 13.33 -4.53 22.76
N GLY A 427 13.57 -3.85 23.89
CA GLY A 427 12.75 -2.72 24.34
C GLY A 427 11.59 -3.12 25.28
N ARG A 428 10.35 -2.89 24.85
CA ARG A 428 9.14 -2.96 25.69
C ARG A 428 8.22 -4.11 25.27
N VAL A 429 7.70 -4.84 26.26
CA VAL A 429 6.74 -5.93 26.10
C VAL A 429 5.46 -5.62 26.89
N LEU A 430 4.33 -6.17 26.43
CA LEU A 430 3.07 -6.18 27.17
C LEU A 430 2.92 -7.52 27.89
N ALA A 431 2.74 -7.49 29.20
CA ALA A 431 2.37 -8.66 29.99
C ALA A 431 0.85 -8.78 30.08
N LEU A 432 0.34 -9.97 29.78
CA LEU A 432 -1.07 -10.31 29.77
C LEU A 432 -1.34 -11.41 30.80
N GLU A 433 -2.36 -11.24 31.62
CA GLU A 433 -2.91 -12.28 32.49
C GLU A 433 -4.21 -12.78 31.86
N VAL A 434 -4.18 -14.00 31.32
CA VAL A 434 -5.33 -14.59 30.61
C VAL A 434 -6.20 -15.42 31.54
N ASN A 435 -7.46 -15.61 31.15
CA ASN A 435 -8.35 -16.59 31.75
C ASN A 435 -8.11 -17.96 31.12
N GLU A 436 -7.38 -18.83 31.82
CA GLU A 436 -7.01 -20.17 31.34
C GLU A 436 -8.19 -21.12 31.16
N ASP A 437 -9.34 -20.84 31.76
CA ASP A 437 -10.57 -21.61 31.52
C ASP A 437 -11.10 -21.39 30.09
N LEU A 438 -10.76 -20.26 29.46
CA LEU A 438 -11.18 -19.89 28.11
C LEU A 438 -10.05 -20.03 27.10
N ILE A 439 -8.84 -19.60 27.46
CA ILE A 439 -7.68 -19.62 26.56
C ILE A 439 -6.38 -19.90 27.31
N THR A 440 -5.64 -20.92 26.88
CA THR A 440 -4.34 -21.24 27.47
C THR A 440 -3.26 -20.24 27.03
N ALA A 441 -2.35 -19.87 27.93
CA ALA A 441 -1.27 -18.94 27.62
C ALA A 441 -0.39 -19.42 26.45
N ARG A 442 -0.13 -20.73 26.38
CA ARG A 442 0.69 -21.36 25.34
C ARG A 442 0.03 -21.29 23.96
N PHE A 443 -1.26 -21.61 23.86
CA PHE A 443 -2.01 -21.46 22.62
C PHE A 443 -2.04 -20.01 22.15
N LEU A 444 -2.33 -19.06 23.06
CA LEU A 444 -2.36 -17.65 22.71
C LEU A 444 -1.00 -17.17 22.17
N ALA A 445 0.11 -17.58 22.78
CA ALA A 445 1.44 -17.25 22.30
C ALA A 445 1.71 -17.81 20.90
N ALA A 446 1.42 -19.09 20.66
CA ALA A 446 1.56 -19.72 19.34
C ALA A 446 0.70 -19.01 18.28
N TRP A 447 -0.58 -18.77 18.57
CA TRP A 447 -1.49 -18.07 17.67
C TRP A 447 -0.99 -16.67 17.31
N LEU A 448 -0.55 -15.87 18.29
CA LEU A 448 -0.07 -14.50 18.04
C LEU A 448 1.24 -14.41 17.27
N ASN A 449 1.93 -15.54 17.06
CA ASN A 449 3.09 -15.68 16.17
C ASN A 449 2.72 -16.19 14.77
N SER A 450 1.48 -16.65 14.55
CA SER A 450 0.97 -17.00 13.22
C SER A 450 0.77 -15.76 12.35
N GLU A 451 0.55 -15.95 11.04
CA GLU A 451 0.36 -14.84 10.10
C GLU A 451 -0.89 -13.99 10.43
N LEU A 452 -2.00 -14.65 10.73
CA LEU A 452 -3.23 -14.00 11.17
C LEU A 452 -3.07 -13.34 12.55
N GLY A 453 -2.33 -13.97 13.47
CA GLY A 453 -2.02 -13.39 14.77
C GLY A 453 -1.19 -12.11 14.68
N ILE A 454 -0.18 -12.10 13.80
CA ILE A 454 0.64 -10.90 13.51
C ILE A 454 -0.22 -9.80 12.88
N ALA A 455 -1.06 -10.14 11.90
CA ALA A 455 -1.98 -9.18 11.28
C ALA A 455 -2.93 -8.56 12.33
N SER A 456 -3.49 -9.38 13.22
CA SER A 456 -4.34 -8.95 14.33
C SER A 456 -3.60 -8.02 15.30
N ARG A 457 -2.34 -8.33 15.64
CA ARG A 457 -1.47 -7.48 16.49
C ARG A 457 -1.17 -6.12 15.86
N ILE A 458 -0.85 -6.08 14.57
CA ILE A 458 -0.56 -4.84 13.84
C ILE A 458 -1.80 -3.94 13.87
N ARG A 459 -2.96 -4.47 13.46
CA ARG A 459 -4.25 -3.76 13.50
C ARG A 459 -4.56 -3.22 14.90
N ALA A 460 -4.43 -4.04 15.93
CA ALA A 460 -4.65 -3.63 17.32
C ALA A 460 -3.69 -2.52 17.76
N THR A 461 -2.43 -2.58 17.30
CA THR A 461 -1.40 -1.60 17.59
C THR A 461 -1.73 -0.23 17.01
N GLU A 462 -2.21 -0.19 15.77
CA GLU A 462 -2.68 1.05 15.15
C GLU A 462 -3.83 1.68 15.94
N ALA A 463 -4.80 0.88 16.38
CA ALA A 463 -5.93 1.38 17.14
C ALA A 463 -5.56 1.83 18.57
N GLY A 464 -4.57 1.17 19.20
CA GLY A 464 -4.06 1.50 20.53
C GLY A 464 -3.02 2.63 20.57
N SER A 465 -2.57 3.13 19.41
CA SER A 465 -1.56 4.18 19.31
C SER A 465 -2.13 5.57 19.65
N ALA A 466 -1.32 6.41 20.28
CA ALA A 466 -1.72 7.75 20.76
C ALA A 466 -1.48 8.87 19.72
N SER A 467 -0.70 8.61 18.67
CA SER A 467 -0.29 9.59 17.65
C SER A 467 -0.58 9.06 16.24
N HIS A 468 -0.63 9.97 15.26
CA HIS A 468 -0.78 9.65 13.84
C HIS A 468 0.52 9.10 13.19
N HIS A 469 1.56 8.85 14.00
CA HIS A 469 2.83 8.27 13.56
C HIS A 469 2.92 6.85 14.12
N TYR A 470 2.57 5.88 13.28
CA TYR A 470 2.41 4.47 13.59
C TYR A 470 3.75 3.82 13.96
N THR A 471 4.01 3.63 15.25
CA THR A 471 5.16 2.79 15.67
C THR A 471 5.03 2.15 17.06
N ALA A 472 4.11 2.60 17.94
CA ALA A 472 3.97 2.00 19.27
C ALA A 472 2.62 2.25 19.97
N VAL A 473 2.10 1.22 20.64
CA VAL A 473 0.93 1.32 21.54
C VAL A 473 1.24 2.28 22.69
N GLY A 474 0.32 3.19 23.02
CA GLY A 474 0.48 4.07 24.19
C GLY A 474 0.60 3.29 25.50
N SER A 475 1.46 3.74 26.43
CA SER A 475 1.66 3.04 27.72
C SER A 475 0.54 3.26 28.74
N GLY A 476 -0.39 4.19 28.49
CA GLY A 476 -1.52 4.45 29.38
C GLY A 476 -2.54 3.31 29.34
N GLN A 477 -3.17 3.02 30.47
CA GLN A 477 -4.14 1.92 30.59
C GLN A 477 -5.27 2.01 29.56
N ALA A 478 -5.76 3.21 29.22
CA ALA A 478 -6.78 3.40 28.19
C ALA A 478 -6.31 2.93 26.79
N SER A 479 -5.06 3.22 26.41
CA SER A 479 -4.47 2.77 25.15
C SER A 479 -4.28 1.26 25.13
N LEU A 480 -3.81 0.68 26.24
CA LEU A 480 -3.60 -0.77 26.38
C LEU A 480 -4.92 -1.55 26.35
N MET A 481 -5.96 -1.04 27.00
CA MET A 481 -7.28 -1.65 26.96
C MET A 481 -7.92 -1.53 25.57
N ARG A 482 -7.73 -0.40 24.87
CA ARG A 482 -8.18 -0.26 23.48
C ARG A 482 -7.44 -1.22 22.55
N TRP A 483 -6.14 -1.39 22.74
CA TRP A 483 -5.35 -2.39 22.02
C TRP A 483 -5.92 -3.80 22.23
N ALA A 484 -6.22 -4.18 23.48
CA ALA A 484 -6.82 -5.47 23.79
C ALA A 484 -8.26 -5.63 23.25
N ASP A 485 -9.03 -4.55 23.16
CA ASP A 485 -10.38 -4.55 22.56
C ASP A 485 -10.35 -4.74 21.04
N GLU A 486 -9.26 -4.34 20.39
CA GLU A 486 -9.11 -4.41 18.94
C GLU A 486 -8.37 -5.66 18.48
N LEU A 487 -7.66 -6.34 19.38
CA LEU A 487 -6.98 -7.60 19.08
C LEU A 487 -7.99 -8.76 19.01
N ILE A 488 -8.08 -9.38 17.84
CA ILE A 488 -8.96 -10.53 17.55
C ILE A 488 -8.18 -11.83 17.78
N VAL A 489 -8.79 -12.76 18.53
CA VAL A 489 -8.23 -14.07 18.88
C VAL A 489 -9.29 -15.15 18.66
N PRO A 490 -8.99 -16.29 18.01
CA PRO A 490 -9.89 -17.44 17.97
C PRO A 490 -9.90 -18.18 19.31
N VAL A 491 -11.05 -18.74 19.66
CA VAL A 491 -11.22 -19.53 20.89
C VAL A 491 -11.74 -20.93 20.54
N PRO A 492 -10.85 -21.85 20.12
CA PRO A 492 -11.22 -23.25 19.92
C PRO A 492 -11.41 -23.98 21.26
N ASP A 493 -11.93 -25.20 21.24
CA ASP A 493 -12.09 -26.02 22.44
C ASP A 493 -10.72 -26.33 23.11
N ALA A 494 -10.74 -26.61 24.42
CA ALA A 494 -9.52 -26.81 25.20
C ALA A 494 -8.61 -27.92 24.65
N ARG A 495 -9.17 -29.00 24.08
CA ARG A 495 -8.38 -30.09 23.51
C ARG A 495 -7.64 -29.62 22.26
N THR A 496 -8.33 -28.88 21.39
CA THR A 496 -7.72 -28.27 20.20
C THR A 496 -6.64 -27.25 20.57
N GLN A 497 -6.88 -26.41 21.58
CA GLN A 497 -5.87 -25.46 22.07
C GLN A 497 -4.60 -26.17 22.54
N THR A 498 -4.75 -27.18 23.41
CA THR A 498 -3.61 -27.96 23.91
C THR A 498 -2.89 -28.68 22.77
N LEU A 499 -3.64 -29.29 21.84
CA LEU A 499 -3.05 -29.97 20.68
C LEU A 499 -2.20 -29.00 19.86
N LEU A 500 -2.77 -27.88 19.40
CA LEU A 500 -2.05 -26.93 18.55
C LEU A 500 -0.85 -26.32 19.26
N ALA A 501 -0.98 -25.96 20.55
CA ALA A 501 0.14 -25.44 21.32
C ALA A 501 1.25 -26.48 21.53
N THR A 502 0.87 -27.74 21.74
CA THR A 502 1.84 -28.85 21.92
C THR A 502 2.55 -29.16 20.61
N GLU A 503 1.82 -29.24 19.49
CA GLU A 503 2.42 -29.49 18.18
C GLU A 503 3.30 -28.31 17.72
N ASP A 504 2.91 -27.06 17.99
CA ASP A 504 3.76 -25.89 17.71
C ASP A 504 5.05 -25.94 18.52
N GLU A 505 4.98 -26.27 19.81
CA GLU A 505 6.17 -26.47 20.64
C GLU A 505 7.03 -27.66 20.20
N ARG A 506 6.40 -28.72 19.70
CA ARG A 506 7.10 -29.87 19.15
C ARG A 506 7.81 -29.52 17.83
N LEU A 507 7.18 -28.70 17.00
CA LEU A 507 7.83 -28.15 15.80
C LEU A 507 8.99 -27.23 16.19
N ALA A 508 8.82 -26.41 17.22
CA ALA A 508 9.90 -25.59 17.76
C ALA A 508 11.04 -26.44 18.35
N SER A 509 10.73 -27.58 19.00
CA SER A 509 11.75 -28.50 19.50
C SER A 509 12.48 -29.21 18.36
N PHE A 510 11.77 -29.63 17.31
CA PHE A 510 12.41 -30.17 16.10
C PHE A 510 13.28 -29.14 15.41
N GLN A 511 12.87 -27.86 15.39
CA GLN A 511 13.70 -26.78 14.88
C GLN A 511 14.98 -26.64 15.71
N ALA A 512 14.87 -26.63 17.05
CA ALA A 512 16.03 -26.56 17.94
C ALA A 512 16.94 -27.79 17.83
N GLU A 513 16.38 -29.00 17.73
CA GLU A 513 17.13 -30.23 17.47
C GLU A 513 17.86 -30.16 16.13
N LEU A 514 17.21 -29.68 15.08
CA LEU A 514 17.84 -29.49 13.78
C LEU A 514 18.96 -28.44 13.83
N GLU A 515 18.76 -27.35 14.58
CA GLU A 515 19.80 -26.34 14.82
C GLU A 515 20.99 -26.92 15.61
N ASN A 516 20.74 -27.78 16.60
CA ASN A 516 21.78 -28.50 17.35
C ASN A 516 22.53 -29.49 16.45
N GLU A 517 21.82 -30.31 15.67
CA GLU A 517 22.44 -31.23 14.70
C GLU A 517 23.28 -30.46 13.67
N ARG A 518 22.82 -29.28 13.23
CA ARG A 518 23.61 -28.39 12.35
C ARG A 518 24.88 -27.89 13.03
N ALA A 519 24.84 -27.60 14.33
CA ALA A 519 26.03 -27.24 15.10
C ALA A 519 26.96 -28.47 15.28
N ASP A 520 26.39 -29.64 15.57
CA ASP A 520 27.11 -30.88 15.84
C ASP A 520 27.81 -31.47 14.62
N ILE A 521 27.30 -31.24 13.40
CA ILE A 521 28.00 -31.59 12.16
C ILE A 521 29.41 -30.95 12.13
N TRP A 522 29.58 -29.76 12.71
CA TRP A 522 30.90 -29.11 12.77
C TRP A 522 31.78 -29.67 13.90
N ASN A 523 31.17 -30.21 14.95
CA ASN A 523 31.86 -30.89 16.05
C ASN A 523 32.23 -32.34 15.71
N SER A 524 31.53 -32.97 14.77
CA SER A 524 31.74 -34.36 14.33
C SER A 524 31.50 -34.51 12.81
N PRO A 525 32.39 -33.95 11.96
CA PRO A 525 32.21 -33.93 10.51
C PRO A 525 32.01 -35.31 9.86
N GLU A 526 32.56 -36.37 10.46
CA GLU A 526 32.44 -37.75 9.99
C GLU A 526 31.01 -38.31 10.03
N LYS A 527 30.09 -37.69 10.79
CA LYS A 527 28.69 -38.12 10.90
C LYS A 527 27.73 -37.36 9.98
N ALA A 528 28.21 -36.33 9.28
CA ALA A 528 27.38 -35.39 8.53
C ALA A 528 26.44 -36.08 7.52
N GLU A 529 26.97 -37.04 6.74
CA GLU A 529 26.18 -37.74 5.72
C GLU A 529 25.05 -38.58 6.34
N ALA A 530 25.33 -39.25 7.46
CA ALA A 530 24.35 -40.07 8.16
C ALA A 530 23.25 -39.22 8.80
N THR A 531 23.59 -38.06 9.36
CA THR A 531 22.64 -37.09 9.93
C THR A 531 21.67 -36.58 8.85
N VAL A 532 22.17 -36.14 7.69
CA VAL A 532 21.31 -35.64 6.59
C VAL A 532 20.38 -36.72 6.05
N ARG A 533 20.88 -37.95 5.83
CA ARG A 533 20.06 -39.08 5.32
C ARG A 533 18.89 -39.45 6.25
N ARG A 534 19.02 -39.23 7.56
CA ARG A 534 17.96 -39.51 8.55
C ARG A 534 16.72 -38.63 8.33
N TYR A 535 16.92 -37.36 8.05
CA TYR A 535 15.82 -36.38 7.91
C TYR A 535 15.29 -36.26 6.47
N ALA A 536 16.08 -36.65 5.46
CA ALA A 536 15.68 -36.60 4.05
C ALA A 536 14.39 -37.39 3.73
N LYS A 537 14.02 -38.40 4.54
CA LYS A 537 12.80 -39.22 4.35
C LYS A 537 11.53 -38.60 4.93
N VAL A 538 11.64 -37.59 5.79
CA VAL A 538 10.50 -37.02 6.54
C VAL A 538 9.79 -35.92 5.74
N PHE A 539 10.50 -35.28 4.83
CA PHE A 539 9.96 -34.20 4.00
C PHE A 539 9.88 -34.68 2.54
N ASP A 540 8.75 -34.50 1.85
CA ASP A 540 8.72 -34.56 0.37
C ASP A 540 9.41 -33.31 -0.18
N ASN A 541 10.73 -33.36 -0.05
CA ASN A 541 11.66 -32.38 -0.56
C ASN A 541 11.99 -32.65 -2.02
N SER A 542 11.25 -33.52 -2.72
CA SER A 542 11.52 -33.71 -4.14
C SER A 542 11.39 -32.38 -4.87
N LEU A 543 12.32 -32.14 -5.79
CA LEU A 543 12.26 -30.95 -6.63
C LEU A 543 11.01 -31.02 -7.52
N ASP A 544 10.63 -32.21 -7.98
CA ASP A 544 9.47 -32.44 -8.86
C ASP A 544 8.17 -31.87 -8.28
N THR A 545 7.88 -32.12 -6.99
CA THR A 545 6.70 -31.54 -6.33
C THR A 545 6.77 -30.01 -6.28
N TRP A 546 7.96 -29.43 -6.06
CA TRP A 546 8.12 -27.97 -6.03
C TRP A 546 8.01 -27.33 -7.41
N LEU A 547 8.42 -28.03 -8.48
CA LEU A 547 8.30 -27.52 -9.84
C LEU A 547 6.85 -27.19 -10.20
N GLU A 548 5.87 -27.93 -9.66
CA GLU A 548 4.45 -27.69 -9.87
C GLU A 548 3.93 -26.41 -9.20
N ASP A 549 4.65 -25.86 -8.22
CA ASP A 549 4.33 -24.57 -7.58
C ASP A 549 5.02 -23.39 -8.26
N LEU A 550 6.03 -23.64 -9.12
CA LEU A 550 6.85 -22.60 -9.73
C LEU A 550 6.20 -22.00 -10.98
N PRO A 551 6.46 -20.71 -11.29
CA PRO A 551 6.08 -20.13 -12.58
C PRO A 551 6.66 -20.96 -13.73
N PHE A 552 5.85 -21.21 -14.76
CA PHE A 552 6.20 -22.07 -15.88
C PHE A 552 7.59 -21.79 -16.49
N PRO A 553 8.02 -20.52 -16.69
CA PRO A 553 9.37 -20.24 -17.21
C PRO A 553 10.52 -20.80 -16.37
N VAL A 554 10.37 -20.85 -15.05
CA VAL A 554 11.37 -21.40 -14.14
C VAL A 554 11.22 -22.91 -14.02
N ALA A 555 9.98 -23.39 -13.83
CA ALA A 555 9.66 -24.80 -13.66
C ALA A 555 10.14 -25.64 -14.84
N SER A 556 9.81 -25.20 -16.06
CA SER A 556 10.18 -25.88 -17.30
C SER A 556 11.69 -25.87 -17.57
N ALA A 557 12.40 -24.80 -17.19
CA ALA A 557 13.86 -24.72 -17.32
C ALA A 557 14.59 -25.61 -16.32
N LEU A 558 14.04 -25.81 -15.11
CA LEU A 558 14.60 -26.75 -14.13
C LEU A 558 14.25 -28.21 -14.46
N ARG A 559 13.09 -28.46 -15.08
CA ARG A 559 12.67 -29.81 -15.48
C ARG A 559 13.67 -30.49 -16.42
N THR A 560 14.31 -29.74 -17.32
CA THR A 560 15.33 -30.31 -18.22
C THR A 560 16.50 -30.96 -17.49
N ALA A 561 16.85 -30.44 -16.30
CA ALA A 561 17.90 -31.02 -15.47
C ALA A 561 17.47 -32.35 -14.84
N THR A 562 16.19 -32.47 -14.46
CA THR A 562 15.65 -33.71 -13.86
C THR A 562 15.50 -34.84 -14.88
N THR A 563 15.37 -34.51 -16.17
CA THR A 563 15.18 -35.48 -17.26
C THR A 563 16.46 -35.76 -18.06
N ALA A 564 17.60 -35.19 -17.67
CA ALA A 564 18.86 -35.34 -18.40
C ALA A 564 19.46 -36.76 -18.25
N GLU A 565 19.95 -37.33 -19.35
CA GLU A 565 20.48 -38.71 -19.39
C GLU A 565 21.94 -38.82 -18.92
N SER A 566 22.73 -37.73 -18.98
CA SER A 566 24.14 -37.71 -18.57
C SER A 566 24.41 -36.70 -17.46
N THR A 567 25.40 -36.97 -16.60
CA THR A 567 25.84 -36.06 -15.52
C THR A 567 26.30 -34.70 -16.07
N THR A 568 26.87 -34.68 -17.27
CA THR A 568 27.33 -33.43 -17.92
C THR A 568 26.13 -32.58 -18.33
N ASP A 569 25.14 -33.19 -18.98
CA ASP A 569 23.92 -32.50 -19.42
C ASP A 569 23.08 -32.05 -18.23
N MET A 570 23.03 -32.86 -17.17
CA MET A 570 22.38 -32.52 -15.91
C MET A 570 23.01 -31.29 -15.26
N LEU A 571 24.35 -31.24 -15.16
CA LEU A 571 25.06 -30.10 -14.60
C LEU A 571 24.79 -28.82 -15.42
N GLN A 572 24.87 -28.89 -16.76
CA GLN A 572 24.58 -27.75 -17.63
C GLN A 572 23.12 -27.30 -17.54
N SER A 573 22.19 -28.24 -17.48
CA SER A 573 20.76 -27.95 -17.35
C SER A 573 20.41 -27.31 -16.01
N TYR A 574 21.02 -27.74 -14.89
CA TYR A 574 20.85 -27.05 -13.61
C TYR A 574 21.41 -25.62 -13.65
N LEU A 575 22.57 -25.39 -14.27
CA LEU A 575 23.13 -24.04 -14.43
C LEU A 575 22.21 -23.14 -15.27
N ARG A 576 21.64 -23.66 -16.36
CA ARG A 576 20.64 -22.96 -17.18
C ARG A 576 19.34 -22.70 -16.42
N GLY A 577 18.86 -23.66 -15.65
CA GLY A 577 17.67 -23.50 -14.80
C GLY A 577 17.86 -22.44 -13.72
N TRP A 578 19.05 -22.35 -13.12
CA TRP A 578 19.40 -21.26 -12.21
C TRP A 578 19.47 -19.90 -12.90
N GLU A 579 20.01 -19.84 -14.13
CA GLU A 579 20.04 -18.60 -14.91
C GLU A 579 18.62 -18.15 -15.28
N ALA A 580 17.74 -19.08 -15.68
CA ALA A 580 16.32 -18.83 -15.91
C ALA A 580 15.62 -18.31 -14.65
N MET A 581 15.89 -18.92 -13.49
CA MET A 581 15.35 -18.48 -12.20
C MET A 581 15.83 -17.07 -11.84
N ALA A 582 17.12 -16.76 -12.03
CA ALA A 582 17.68 -15.43 -11.79
C ALA A 582 17.08 -14.38 -12.74
N ALA A 583 17.00 -14.69 -14.04
CA ALA A 583 16.41 -13.80 -15.05
C ALA A 583 14.93 -13.53 -14.76
N PHE A 584 14.15 -14.56 -14.42
CA PHE A 584 12.75 -14.41 -14.05
C PHE A 584 12.60 -13.56 -12.77
N HIS A 585 13.37 -13.87 -11.73
CA HIS A 585 13.34 -13.12 -10.47
C HIS A 585 13.70 -11.65 -10.66
N ALA A 586 14.75 -11.36 -11.44
CA ALA A 586 15.15 -10.01 -11.83
C ALA A 586 14.05 -9.29 -12.62
N THR A 587 13.38 -9.99 -13.54
CA THR A 587 12.26 -9.44 -14.33
C THR A 587 11.12 -8.99 -13.43
N VAL A 588 10.75 -9.81 -12.44
CA VAL A 588 9.70 -9.46 -11.47
C VAL A 588 10.12 -8.25 -10.63
N LEU A 589 11.36 -8.21 -10.14
CA LEU A 589 11.88 -7.09 -9.36
C LEU A 589 11.90 -5.78 -10.16
N LEU A 590 12.38 -5.81 -11.41
CA LEU A 590 12.34 -4.67 -12.32
C LEU A 590 10.91 -4.23 -12.64
N SER A 591 10.01 -5.17 -12.86
CA SER A 591 8.59 -4.86 -13.09
C SER A 591 7.99 -4.16 -11.86
N ALA A 592 8.32 -4.64 -10.65
CA ALA A 592 7.85 -4.05 -9.41
C ALA A 592 8.43 -2.66 -9.13
N SER A 593 9.69 -2.38 -9.49
CA SER A 593 10.31 -1.07 -9.27
C SER A 593 9.66 0.05 -10.11
N ARG A 594 9.04 -0.31 -11.25
CA ARG A 594 8.30 0.62 -12.13
C ARG A 594 6.97 1.11 -11.56
N ALA A 595 6.52 0.56 -10.43
CA ALA A 595 5.32 1.04 -9.75
C ALA A 595 5.46 2.48 -9.20
N ASP A 596 6.69 2.96 -8.98
CA ASP A 596 7.03 4.36 -8.71
C ASP A 596 7.99 4.85 -9.83
N PRO A 597 7.47 5.45 -10.92
CA PRO A 597 8.29 5.86 -12.05
C PRO A 597 9.43 6.84 -11.71
N GLY A 598 9.25 7.67 -10.69
CA GLY A 598 10.27 8.61 -10.23
C GLY A 598 11.42 7.91 -9.53
N ARG A 599 11.12 6.90 -8.70
CA ARG A 599 12.17 6.04 -8.09
C ARG A 599 12.72 4.98 -9.03
N SER A 600 11.96 4.53 -10.03
CA SER A 600 12.43 3.50 -10.96
C SER A 600 13.68 3.99 -11.69
N ALA A 601 13.73 5.28 -12.08
CA ALA A 601 14.92 5.90 -12.64
C ALA A 601 16.13 5.83 -11.69
N GLU A 602 15.96 6.13 -10.39
CA GLU A 602 17.04 6.02 -9.40
C GLU A 602 17.56 4.59 -9.26
N VAL A 603 16.64 3.61 -9.30
CA VAL A 603 16.97 2.18 -9.23
C VAL A 603 17.72 1.74 -10.47
N GLU A 604 17.24 2.11 -11.67
CA GLU A 604 17.93 1.79 -12.91
C GLU A 604 19.31 2.46 -12.98
N ASP A 605 19.45 3.71 -12.52
CA ASP A 605 20.75 4.39 -12.43
C ASP A 605 21.70 3.68 -11.44
N GLU A 606 21.18 3.16 -10.32
CA GLU A 606 21.97 2.34 -9.39
C GLU A 606 22.44 1.03 -10.03
N ILE A 607 21.55 0.35 -10.76
CA ILE A 607 21.87 -0.86 -11.52
C ILE A 607 22.94 -0.54 -12.58
N ALA A 608 22.75 0.51 -13.38
CA ALA A 608 23.66 0.90 -14.45
C ALA A 608 25.07 1.21 -13.90
N ARG A 609 25.18 1.95 -12.78
CA ARG A 609 26.46 2.20 -12.12
C ARG A 609 27.15 0.92 -11.66
N LYS A 610 26.40 -0.02 -11.07
CA LYS A 610 26.94 -1.31 -10.61
C LYS A 610 27.41 -2.17 -11.78
N LEU A 611 26.59 -2.29 -12.83
CA LEU A 611 26.95 -3.01 -14.06
C LEU A 611 28.24 -2.45 -14.67
N GLN A 612 28.36 -1.12 -14.78
CA GLN A 612 29.56 -0.46 -15.28
C GLN A 612 30.79 -0.76 -14.42
N SER A 613 30.65 -0.79 -13.09
CA SER A 613 31.78 -1.12 -12.19
C SER A 613 32.29 -2.56 -12.34
N GLU A 614 31.44 -3.46 -12.84
CA GLU A 614 31.78 -4.87 -13.11
C GLU A 614 32.12 -5.12 -14.59
N ASN A 615 32.21 -4.08 -15.43
CA ASN A 615 32.45 -4.16 -16.89
C ASN A 615 31.45 -5.07 -17.63
N ILE A 616 30.19 -5.09 -17.17
CA ILE A 616 29.08 -5.81 -17.81
C ILE A 616 27.94 -4.83 -18.12
N GLY A 617 26.97 -5.25 -18.94
CA GLY A 617 25.87 -4.38 -19.32
C GLY A 617 24.62 -5.18 -19.70
N MET A 618 23.50 -4.48 -19.85
CA MET A 618 22.25 -5.09 -20.28
C MET A 618 22.24 -5.41 -21.77
N GLU A 619 23.08 -4.77 -22.61
CA GLU A 619 23.16 -5.06 -24.06
C GLU A 619 23.44 -6.54 -24.37
N ARG A 620 24.11 -7.24 -23.44
CA ARG A 620 24.27 -8.69 -23.44
C ARG A 620 24.11 -9.20 -22.02
N ALA A 621 22.88 -9.57 -21.67
CA ALA A 621 22.56 -10.13 -20.38
C ALA A 621 23.24 -11.48 -20.16
N SER A 622 23.77 -11.64 -18.96
CA SER A 622 24.35 -12.86 -18.43
C SER A 622 23.82 -13.09 -17.02
N PHE A 623 24.08 -14.25 -16.44
CA PHE A 623 23.82 -14.49 -15.01
C PHE A 623 24.38 -13.37 -14.10
N GLY A 624 25.61 -12.89 -14.36
CA GLY A 624 26.18 -11.77 -13.61
C GLY A 624 25.35 -10.49 -13.70
N THR A 625 24.87 -10.18 -14.91
CA THR A 625 23.97 -9.05 -15.17
C THR A 625 22.70 -9.15 -14.33
N TRP A 626 22.06 -10.32 -14.30
CA TRP A 626 20.86 -10.56 -13.49
C TRP A 626 21.12 -10.46 -11.99
N ASN A 627 22.27 -10.96 -11.50
CA ASN A 627 22.65 -10.84 -10.09
C ASN A 627 22.76 -9.40 -9.62
N VAL A 628 23.33 -8.51 -10.44
CA VAL A 628 23.44 -7.07 -10.14
C VAL A 628 22.06 -6.43 -10.05
N VAL A 629 21.15 -6.77 -10.99
CA VAL A 629 19.77 -6.29 -10.98
C VAL A 629 19.04 -6.73 -9.71
N ILE A 630 19.14 -8.03 -9.36
CA ILE A 630 18.52 -8.59 -8.15
C ILE A 630 19.04 -7.85 -6.91
N GLU A 631 20.36 -7.71 -6.76
CA GLU A 631 20.93 -7.08 -5.57
C GLU A 631 20.49 -5.62 -5.40
N ALA A 632 20.58 -4.81 -6.46
CA ALA A 632 20.23 -3.40 -6.40
C ALA A 632 18.74 -3.22 -6.05
N THR A 633 17.87 -3.97 -6.72
CA THR A 633 16.41 -3.83 -6.55
C THR A 633 15.97 -4.37 -5.18
N THR A 634 16.46 -5.55 -4.78
CA THR A 634 16.18 -6.14 -3.46
C THR A 634 16.64 -5.23 -2.33
N SER A 635 17.85 -4.66 -2.42
CA SER A 635 18.36 -3.72 -1.41
C SER A 635 17.43 -2.51 -1.22
N ARG A 636 16.90 -1.96 -2.33
CA ARG A 636 15.96 -0.83 -2.28
C ARG A 636 14.63 -1.22 -1.66
N LEU A 637 14.00 -2.30 -2.12
CA LEU A 637 12.69 -2.75 -1.63
C LEU A 637 12.76 -3.11 -0.13
N ARG A 638 13.85 -3.73 0.34
CA ARG A 638 14.07 -4.02 1.76
C ARG A 638 14.17 -2.74 2.59
N LYS A 639 14.83 -1.69 2.09
CA LYS A 639 14.89 -0.38 2.78
C LYS A 639 13.50 0.23 2.93
N THR A 640 12.62 0.09 1.92
CA THR A 640 11.22 0.53 2.01
C THR A 640 10.46 -0.25 3.09
N VAL A 641 10.58 -1.58 3.11
CA VAL A 641 9.96 -2.40 4.16
C VAL A 641 10.44 -2.01 5.56
N ASN A 642 11.74 -1.80 5.73
CA ASN A 642 12.35 -1.46 7.02
C ASN A 642 12.02 -0.03 7.49
N ARG A 643 11.78 0.91 6.57
CA ARG A 643 11.38 2.29 6.91
C ARG A 643 9.98 2.34 7.50
N GLY A 644 9.10 1.43 7.08
CA GLY A 644 7.73 1.35 7.59
C GLY A 644 6.85 2.55 7.23
N ASP A 645 7.10 3.20 6.09
CA ASP A 645 6.23 4.26 5.60
C ASP A 645 4.94 3.66 5.03
N ASP A 646 3.78 3.99 5.60
CA ASP A 646 2.50 3.37 5.26
C ASP A 646 2.13 3.45 3.78
N ASP A 647 2.47 4.55 3.11
CA ASP A 647 2.11 4.75 1.72
C ASP A 647 3.02 3.96 0.80
N GLU A 648 4.32 3.89 1.13
CA GLU A 648 5.27 3.02 0.41
C GLU A 648 4.91 1.54 0.61
N ILE A 649 4.50 1.14 1.83
CA ILE A 649 4.02 -0.22 2.10
C ILE A 649 2.72 -0.50 1.35
N ALA A 650 1.76 0.43 1.33
CA ALA A 650 0.52 0.29 0.58
C ALA A 650 0.79 0.15 -0.93
N GLN A 651 1.69 0.96 -1.49
CA GLN A 651 2.14 0.85 -2.87
C GLN A 651 2.83 -0.50 -3.14
N LEU A 652 3.73 -0.94 -2.26
CA LEU A 652 4.43 -2.22 -2.38
C LEU A 652 3.45 -3.41 -2.37
N ARG A 653 2.51 -3.44 -1.41
CA ARG A 653 1.45 -4.46 -1.36
C ARG A 653 0.62 -4.43 -2.63
N ARG A 654 0.21 -3.25 -3.10
CA ARG A 654 -0.53 -3.09 -4.36
C ARG A 654 0.24 -3.66 -5.55
N THR A 655 1.52 -3.35 -5.67
CA THR A 655 2.41 -3.87 -6.73
C THR A 655 2.45 -5.39 -6.74
N PHE A 656 2.49 -6.04 -5.58
CA PHE A 656 2.45 -7.49 -5.46
C PHE A 656 1.02 -8.03 -5.26
N SER A 657 0.03 -7.43 -5.94
CA SER A 657 -1.36 -7.93 -5.95
C SER A 657 -1.99 -8.15 -4.56
N GLY A 658 -1.68 -7.25 -3.62
CA GLY A 658 -2.21 -7.27 -2.27
C GLY A 658 -1.57 -8.32 -1.34
N LEU A 659 -0.46 -8.94 -1.73
CA LEU A 659 0.29 -9.86 -0.85
C LEU A 659 0.66 -9.20 0.48
N GLY A 660 0.75 -10.02 1.52
CA GLY A 660 1.25 -9.59 2.83
C GLY A 660 2.72 -9.21 2.78
N VAL A 661 3.12 -8.20 3.57
CA VAL A 661 4.51 -7.70 3.62
C VAL A 661 5.50 -8.80 3.98
N LYS A 662 5.11 -9.75 4.84
CA LYS A 662 5.93 -10.92 5.20
C LYS A 662 6.22 -11.83 4.00
N THR A 663 5.19 -12.12 3.21
CA THR A 663 5.32 -12.92 1.97
C THR A 663 6.20 -12.20 0.95
N ILE A 664 6.03 -10.88 0.78
CA ILE A 664 6.89 -10.07 -0.09
C ILE A 664 8.34 -10.09 0.41
N SER A 665 8.55 -10.00 1.73
CA SER A 665 9.88 -10.01 2.36
C SER A 665 10.66 -11.28 2.08
N ARG A 666 9.99 -12.44 1.93
CA ARG A 666 10.62 -13.70 1.48
C ARG A 666 11.18 -13.60 0.06
N PHE A 667 10.44 -12.95 -0.84
CA PHE A 667 10.87 -12.76 -2.22
C PHE A 667 12.07 -11.82 -2.32
N ILE A 668 12.09 -10.76 -1.50
CA ILE A 668 13.21 -9.81 -1.43
C ILE A 668 14.21 -10.16 -0.31
N ASP A 669 14.35 -11.43 0.05
CA ASP A 669 15.28 -11.81 1.11
C ASP A 669 16.75 -11.66 0.64
N ASN A 670 17.60 -11.12 1.51
CA ASN A 670 19.02 -10.99 1.19
C ASN A 670 19.70 -12.35 1.08
N GLU A 671 19.26 -13.35 1.84
CA GLU A 671 19.81 -14.69 1.76
C GLU A 671 19.54 -15.33 0.38
N LEU A 672 18.37 -15.08 -0.22
CA LEU A 672 18.08 -15.50 -1.59
C LEU A 672 19.00 -14.81 -2.60
N THR A 673 19.23 -13.50 -2.42
CA THR A 673 20.20 -12.73 -3.23
C THR A 673 21.61 -13.32 -3.13
N GLN A 674 22.06 -13.72 -1.93
CA GLN A 674 23.36 -14.35 -1.74
C GLN A 674 23.44 -15.75 -2.39
N THR A 675 22.34 -16.51 -2.39
CA THR A 675 22.26 -17.80 -3.09
C THR A 675 22.50 -17.64 -4.60
N PHE A 676 21.82 -16.68 -5.26
CA PHE A 676 22.06 -16.39 -6.68
C PHE A 676 23.51 -15.99 -6.98
N LYS A 677 24.10 -15.14 -6.13
CA LYS A 677 25.52 -14.76 -6.24
C LYS A 677 26.48 -15.93 -6.07
N ALA A 678 26.20 -16.84 -5.14
CA ALA A 678 27.01 -18.02 -4.92
C ALA A 678 26.99 -18.96 -6.14
N VAL A 679 25.80 -19.23 -6.70
CA VAL A 679 25.65 -20.05 -7.91
C VAL A 679 26.33 -19.38 -9.12
N GLY A 680 26.20 -18.06 -9.28
CA GLY A 680 26.86 -17.33 -10.35
C GLY A 680 28.39 -17.40 -10.27
N ARG A 681 28.98 -17.28 -9.06
CA ARG A 681 30.42 -17.47 -8.84
C ARG A 681 30.86 -18.89 -9.17
N ASN A 682 30.14 -19.89 -8.65
CA ASN A 682 30.41 -21.30 -8.93
C ASN A 682 30.39 -21.58 -10.45
N ARG A 683 29.41 -21.07 -11.18
CA ARG A 683 29.35 -21.19 -12.64
C ARG A 683 30.62 -20.67 -13.31
N ASN A 684 31.06 -19.47 -12.95
CA ASN A 684 32.23 -18.83 -13.54
C ASN A 684 33.50 -19.63 -13.24
N ASP A 685 33.70 -20.01 -11.97
CA ASP A 685 34.85 -20.80 -11.52
C ASP A 685 34.91 -22.16 -12.24
N TRP A 686 33.77 -22.85 -12.33
CA TRP A 686 33.66 -24.15 -12.98
C TRP A 686 33.87 -24.10 -14.50
N SER A 687 33.49 -23.00 -15.14
CA SER A 687 33.72 -22.78 -16.57
C SER A 687 35.17 -22.41 -16.91
N GLY A 688 35.93 -21.87 -15.96
CA GLY A 688 37.35 -21.51 -16.13
C GLY A 688 38.31 -22.70 -16.01
N HIS A 689 37.86 -23.86 -15.53
CA HIS A 689 38.67 -25.07 -15.45
C HIS A 689 38.72 -25.81 -16.80
N VAL A 690 39.81 -25.64 -17.55
CA VAL A 690 40.04 -26.25 -18.89
C VAL A 690 40.42 -27.75 -18.81
N GLY A 691 40.43 -28.35 -17.61
CA GLY A 691 40.79 -29.75 -17.39
C GLY A 691 39.60 -30.71 -17.43
N HIS A 692 39.86 -32.01 -17.64
CA HIS A 692 38.85 -33.07 -17.55
C HIS A 692 38.25 -33.13 -16.13
N THR A 693 37.02 -32.64 -15.97
CA THR A 693 36.27 -32.72 -14.70
C THR A 693 35.80 -34.16 -14.49
N SER A 694 36.18 -34.78 -13.38
CA SER A 694 35.79 -36.16 -13.08
C SER A 694 34.27 -36.29 -12.84
N GLU A 695 33.69 -37.47 -13.09
CA GLU A 695 32.26 -37.73 -12.81
C GLU A 695 31.89 -37.50 -11.35
N LYS A 696 32.80 -37.82 -10.41
CA LYS A 696 32.63 -37.55 -8.98
C LYS A 696 32.49 -36.05 -8.71
N GLU A 697 33.37 -35.25 -9.30
CA GLU A 697 33.35 -33.78 -9.13
C GLU A 697 32.10 -33.17 -9.77
N LYS A 698 31.64 -33.67 -10.92
CA LYS A 698 30.35 -33.22 -11.50
C LYS A 698 29.17 -33.54 -10.58
N ALA A 699 29.13 -34.73 -9.98
CA ALA A 699 28.09 -35.12 -9.02
C ALA A 699 28.09 -34.23 -7.76
N GLU A 700 29.27 -33.86 -7.24
CA GLU A 700 29.41 -32.92 -6.12
C GLU A 700 28.90 -31.51 -6.50
N ARG A 701 29.24 -31.03 -7.70
CA ARG A 701 28.74 -29.74 -8.23
C ARG A 701 27.21 -29.74 -8.38
N ILE A 702 26.62 -30.82 -8.92
CA ILE A 702 25.16 -30.99 -9.02
C ILE A 702 24.52 -30.98 -7.63
N SER A 703 25.08 -31.74 -6.68
CA SER A 703 24.58 -31.78 -5.30
C SER A 703 24.58 -30.39 -4.65
N SER A 704 25.61 -29.59 -4.91
CA SER A 704 25.68 -28.18 -4.48
C SER A 704 24.58 -27.31 -5.11
N LEU A 705 24.30 -27.46 -6.42
CA LEU A 705 23.22 -26.72 -7.09
C LEU A 705 21.84 -27.10 -6.55
N VAL A 706 21.60 -28.40 -6.31
CA VAL A 706 20.34 -28.91 -5.72
C VAL A 706 20.17 -28.44 -4.28
N ALA A 707 21.24 -28.44 -3.47
CA ALA A 707 21.21 -27.90 -2.11
C ALA A 707 20.82 -26.41 -2.09
N ASN A 708 21.34 -25.62 -3.04
CA ASN A 708 20.94 -24.22 -3.21
C ASN A 708 19.46 -24.09 -3.62
N LEU A 709 18.89 -25.05 -4.38
CA LEU A 709 17.47 -25.01 -4.78
C LEU A 709 16.58 -25.26 -3.56
N HIS A 710 16.92 -26.22 -2.70
CA HIS A 710 16.22 -26.43 -1.43
C HIS A 710 16.30 -25.20 -0.53
N LYS A 711 17.47 -24.54 -0.49
CA LYS A 711 17.63 -23.27 0.23
C LYS A 711 16.70 -22.19 -0.32
N ALA A 712 16.64 -22.02 -1.65
CA ALA A 712 15.74 -21.07 -2.28
C ALA A 712 14.25 -21.40 -2.03
N ARG A 713 13.86 -22.69 -2.09
CA ARG A 713 12.52 -23.16 -1.73
C ARG A 713 12.17 -22.81 -0.28
N GLY A 714 13.08 -23.04 0.66
CA GLY A 714 12.88 -22.72 2.08
C GLY A 714 12.67 -21.22 2.34
N ILE A 715 13.37 -20.37 1.61
CA ILE A 715 13.22 -18.90 1.74
C ILE A 715 11.92 -18.43 1.10
N LEU A 716 11.64 -18.84 -0.15
CA LEU A 716 10.45 -18.43 -0.90
C LEU A 716 9.17 -18.98 -0.26
N GLY A 717 9.23 -20.15 0.37
CA GLY A 717 8.08 -20.82 0.95
C GLY A 717 6.98 -21.01 -0.08
N ASP A 718 5.78 -20.54 0.26
CA ASP A 718 4.57 -20.62 -0.54
C ASP A 718 4.33 -19.39 -1.45
N PHE A 719 5.34 -18.50 -1.62
CA PHE A 719 5.21 -17.26 -2.39
C PHE A 719 4.52 -17.44 -3.75
N TRP A 720 4.95 -18.43 -4.54
CA TRP A 720 4.43 -18.66 -5.89
C TRP A 720 3.04 -19.29 -5.92
N SER A 721 2.63 -19.99 -4.85
CA SER A 721 1.24 -20.44 -4.70
C SER A 721 0.29 -19.27 -4.42
N GLN A 722 0.80 -18.21 -3.77
CA GLN A 722 0.02 -17.02 -3.45
C GLN A 722 0.00 -15.98 -4.57
N LEU A 723 1.00 -15.96 -5.46
CA LEU A 723 1.11 -15.00 -6.58
C LEU A 723 1.36 -15.73 -7.89
N LEU A 724 0.29 -15.91 -8.66
CA LEU A 724 0.29 -16.75 -9.84
C LEU A 724 0.77 -15.96 -11.06
N LEU A 725 1.59 -16.62 -11.88
CA LEU A 725 1.87 -16.15 -13.23
C LEU A 725 0.69 -16.49 -14.13
N VAL A 726 0.15 -15.50 -14.83
CA VAL A 726 -0.97 -15.68 -15.75
C VAL A 726 -0.69 -15.03 -17.10
N ARG A 727 -1.24 -15.62 -18.15
CA ARG A 727 -1.40 -14.99 -19.46
C ARG A 727 -2.82 -14.48 -19.62
N ALA A 728 -2.97 -13.20 -19.91
CA ALA A 728 -4.29 -12.55 -19.93
C ALA A 728 -5.11 -12.89 -21.19
N GLY A 729 -6.40 -13.11 -21.01
CA GLY A 729 -7.40 -13.41 -22.05
C GLY A 729 -8.33 -12.23 -22.35
N MET A 730 -9.61 -12.52 -22.61
CA MET A 730 -10.66 -11.51 -22.83
C MET A 730 -11.17 -10.96 -21.49
N VAL A 731 -11.63 -9.71 -21.49
CA VAL A 731 -12.22 -9.03 -20.33
C VAL A 731 -13.71 -8.81 -20.52
N ASP A 732 -14.49 -9.12 -19.49
CA ASP A 732 -15.93 -8.89 -19.43
C ASP A 732 -16.26 -7.90 -18.29
N PRO A 733 -16.85 -6.73 -18.59
CA PRO A 733 -17.27 -5.79 -17.56
C PRO A 733 -18.53 -6.28 -16.84
N THR A 734 -18.55 -6.22 -15.52
CA THR A 734 -19.70 -6.58 -14.68
C THR A 734 -20.19 -5.41 -13.84
N ARG A 735 -21.27 -5.59 -13.06
CA ARG A 735 -21.76 -4.56 -12.13
C ARG A 735 -20.87 -4.42 -10.89
N SER A 736 -20.09 -5.44 -10.52
CA SER A 736 -19.21 -5.45 -9.35
C SER A 736 -17.74 -5.14 -9.68
N GLY A 737 -17.31 -5.31 -10.93
CA GLY A 737 -15.92 -5.10 -11.33
C GLY A 737 -15.62 -5.59 -12.74
N LEU A 738 -14.40 -6.06 -12.97
CA LEU A 738 -13.97 -6.67 -14.23
C LEU A 738 -13.71 -8.15 -14.01
N ILE A 739 -14.24 -9.01 -14.89
CA ILE A 739 -13.86 -10.42 -14.93
C ILE A 739 -12.89 -10.59 -16.10
N GLN A 740 -11.71 -11.10 -15.80
CA GLN A 740 -10.64 -11.32 -16.77
C GLN A 740 -10.39 -12.82 -16.91
N ALA A 741 -10.59 -13.35 -18.12
CA ALA A 741 -10.17 -14.72 -18.43
C ALA A 741 -8.64 -14.80 -18.38
N VAL A 742 -8.09 -15.85 -17.78
CA VAL A 742 -6.65 -16.06 -17.62
C VAL A 742 -6.25 -17.51 -17.91
N GLU A 743 -5.02 -17.68 -18.42
CA GLU A 743 -4.32 -18.97 -18.49
C GLU A 743 -3.23 -18.98 -17.40
N ILE A 744 -3.34 -19.88 -16.42
CA ILE A 744 -2.43 -19.96 -15.26
C ILE A 744 -1.15 -20.68 -15.67
N ALA A 745 -0.07 -19.93 -15.84
CA ALA A 745 1.23 -20.38 -16.32
C ALA A 745 2.14 -20.80 -15.15
N VAL A 746 1.72 -21.83 -14.43
CA VAL A 746 2.42 -22.42 -13.27
C VAL A 746 2.63 -23.92 -13.54
N GLY A 747 3.71 -24.48 -12.98
CA GLY A 747 4.08 -25.87 -13.14
C GLY A 747 4.84 -26.15 -14.44
N THR A 748 4.99 -27.43 -14.75
CA THR A 748 5.86 -27.87 -15.86
C THR A 748 5.10 -28.22 -17.15
N SER A 749 3.78 -28.20 -17.12
CA SER A 749 2.93 -28.75 -18.19
C SER A 749 2.18 -27.68 -18.97
N THR A 750 1.97 -27.93 -20.26
CA THR A 750 1.05 -27.16 -21.12
C THR A 750 0.08 -28.14 -21.81
N PRO A 751 -1.16 -27.76 -22.14
CA PRO A 751 -1.78 -26.43 -22.04
C PRO A 751 -2.06 -25.99 -20.60
N PHE A 752 -2.12 -24.67 -20.38
CA PHE A 752 -2.37 -24.09 -19.06
C PHE A 752 -3.85 -24.19 -18.66
N ILE A 753 -4.08 -24.29 -17.34
CA ILE A 753 -5.42 -24.24 -16.75
C ILE A 753 -6.02 -22.85 -17.01
N ARG A 754 -7.28 -22.82 -17.41
CA ARG A 754 -8.04 -21.57 -17.61
C ARG A 754 -8.93 -21.29 -16.41
N ASP A 755 -8.97 -20.03 -15.98
CA ASP A 755 -9.86 -19.56 -14.93
C ASP A 755 -10.30 -18.10 -15.23
N ASN A 756 -11.22 -17.59 -14.43
CA ASN A 756 -11.71 -16.21 -14.47
C ASN A 756 -11.38 -15.50 -13.16
N PHE A 757 -10.65 -14.39 -13.25
CA PHE A 757 -10.24 -13.61 -12.09
C PHE A 757 -11.06 -12.32 -12.01
N GLU A 758 -11.51 -11.95 -10.82
CA GLU A 758 -12.10 -10.65 -10.56
C GLU A 758 -10.97 -9.65 -10.29
N VAL A 759 -10.78 -8.69 -11.20
CA VAL A 759 -9.63 -7.78 -11.16
C VAL A 759 -10.06 -6.32 -11.06
N GLY A 760 -9.28 -5.52 -10.34
CA GLY A 760 -9.48 -4.07 -10.29
C GLY A 760 -9.00 -3.35 -11.56
N GLN A 761 -8.01 -3.90 -12.26
CA GLN A 761 -7.48 -3.32 -13.50
C GLN A 761 -7.44 -4.39 -14.58
N PHE A 762 -7.88 -4.05 -15.80
CA PHE A 762 -7.85 -5.00 -16.91
C PHE A 762 -6.40 -5.32 -17.28
N MET A 763 -6.18 -6.55 -17.76
CA MET A 763 -4.87 -7.00 -18.25
C MET A 763 -4.89 -7.00 -19.77
N ILE A 764 -3.77 -6.64 -20.40
CA ILE A 764 -3.67 -6.64 -21.87
C ILE A 764 -3.61 -8.08 -22.36
N LYS A 765 -4.54 -8.45 -23.25
CA LYS A 765 -4.65 -9.80 -23.81
C LYS A 765 -3.33 -10.28 -24.40
N GLY A 766 -2.90 -11.47 -24.00
CA GLY A 766 -1.69 -12.15 -24.48
C GLY A 766 -0.42 -11.83 -23.68
N GLU A 767 -0.42 -10.77 -22.87
CA GLU A 767 0.70 -10.41 -22.02
C GLU A 767 0.71 -11.21 -20.70
N LEU A 768 1.88 -11.23 -20.05
CA LEU A 768 2.12 -11.92 -18.80
C LEU A 768 1.97 -10.98 -17.60
N TYR A 769 1.26 -11.47 -16.58
CA TYR A 769 1.06 -10.75 -15.34
C TYR A 769 1.30 -11.68 -14.15
N LEU A 770 1.78 -11.12 -13.05
CA LEU A 770 1.69 -11.74 -11.73
C LEU A 770 0.46 -11.21 -11.01
N THR A 771 -0.45 -12.09 -10.58
CA THR A 771 -1.71 -11.67 -9.96
C THR A 771 -2.34 -12.71 -9.04
N ARG A 772 -3.43 -12.30 -8.37
CA ARG A 772 -4.33 -13.11 -7.54
C ARG A 772 -5.76 -13.01 -8.07
N LYS A 773 -6.60 -13.99 -7.71
CA LYS A 773 -7.99 -14.09 -8.17
C LYS A 773 -8.85 -12.85 -7.87
N ASP A 774 -8.52 -12.13 -6.79
CA ASP A 774 -9.26 -10.95 -6.31
C ASP A 774 -8.34 -9.70 -6.24
N SER A 775 -7.31 -9.63 -7.09
CA SER A 775 -6.32 -8.54 -7.05
C SER A 775 -6.86 -7.25 -7.66
N GLU A 776 -6.68 -6.12 -6.96
CA GLU A 776 -6.98 -4.80 -7.51
C GLU A 776 -5.97 -4.33 -8.58
N ALA A 777 -4.74 -4.86 -8.55
CA ALA A 777 -3.63 -4.38 -9.36
C ALA A 777 -2.72 -5.55 -9.77
N PRO A 778 -3.00 -6.20 -10.92
CA PRO A 778 -2.07 -7.16 -11.53
C PRO A 778 -0.74 -6.50 -11.87
N LEU A 779 0.38 -7.22 -11.67
CA LEU A 779 1.72 -6.75 -12.01
C LEU A 779 2.09 -7.17 -13.43
N PRO A 780 2.13 -6.26 -14.43
CA PRO A 780 2.62 -6.61 -15.76
C PRO A 780 4.10 -6.99 -15.69
N LEU A 781 4.48 -8.09 -16.33
CA LEU A 781 5.90 -8.47 -16.45
C LEU A 781 6.55 -7.73 -17.63
N GLY A 782 7.72 -7.15 -17.37
CA GLY A 782 8.51 -6.48 -18.41
C GLY A 782 9.00 -7.43 -19.50
N GLY A 783 9.41 -6.86 -20.63
CA GLY A 783 9.76 -7.58 -21.88
C GLY A 783 11.00 -8.49 -21.84
N PHE A 784 11.46 -8.91 -20.66
CA PHE A 784 12.60 -9.80 -20.47
C PHE A 784 12.23 -11.29 -20.49
N VAL A 785 10.96 -11.63 -20.29
CA VAL A 785 10.46 -13.01 -20.35
C VAL A 785 9.15 -13.03 -21.13
N THR A 786 9.02 -13.98 -22.05
CA THR A 786 7.79 -14.18 -22.82
C THR A 786 7.51 -15.66 -23.08
N LEU A 787 6.25 -15.98 -23.40
CA LEU A 787 5.83 -17.31 -23.84
C LEU A 787 5.64 -17.30 -25.35
N GLY A 788 6.23 -18.29 -26.02
CA GLY A 788 6.10 -18.48 -27.47
C GLY A 788 5.73 -19.92 -27.82
N PRO A 789 5.47 -20.21 -29.11
CA PRO A 789 5.17 -21.57 -29.56
C PRO A 789 6.34 -22.51 -29.26
N ALA A 790 6.05 -23.73 -28.80
CA ALA A 790 7.09 -24.74 -28.59
C ALA A 790 7.42 -25.51 -29.89
N PRO A 791 8.67 -26.01 -30.05
CA PRO A 791 9.11 -26.71 -31.26
C PRO A 791 8.35 -28.02 -31.56
N GLU A 792 8.19 -28.94 -30.59
CA GLU A 792 7.41 -30.18 -30.76
C GLU A 792 6.76 -30.65 -29.43
N SER A 793 5.54 -31.21 -29.50
CA SER A 793 4.68 -31.77 -28.42
C SER A 793 4.04 -30.82 -27.36
N ALA A 794 4.64 -29.67 -27.05
CA ALA A 794 4.09 -28.68 -26.12
C ALA A 794 3.38 -27.52 -26.85
N GLN A 795 2.45 -26.82 -26.17
CA GLN A 795 1.81 -25.63 -26.76
C GLN A 795 2.69 -24.38 -26.64
N PHE A 796 3.40 -24.24 -25.52
CA PHE A 796 4.24 -23.07 -25.23
C PHE A 796 5.63 -23.47 -24.71
N THR A 797 6.63 -22.66 -25.02
CA THR A 797 7.95 -22.63 -24.38
C THR A 797 8.24 -21.22 -23.84
N SER A 798 9.26 -21.08 -23.00
CA SER A 798 9.62 -19.81 -22.38
C SER A 798 10.91 -19.25 -22.98
N TYR A 799 10.87 -17.96 -23.31
CA TYR A 799 11.99 -17.24 -23.90
C TYR A 799 12.44 -16.11 -22.97
N PHE A 800 13.75 -16.03 -22.75
CA PHE A 800 14.40 -15.07 -21.86
C PHE A 800 15.29 -14.13 -22.65
N TYR A 801 15.28 -12.86 -22.32
CA TYR A 801 16.14 -11.85 -22.92
C TYR A 801 17.61 -12.22 -22.77
N SER A 802 18.33 -12.18 -23.89
CA SER A 802 19.77 -12.43 -23.95
C SER A 802 20.55 -11.19 -24.35
N ARG A 803 20.18 -10.53 -25.46
CA ARG A 803 20.92 -9.39 -25.98
C ARG A 803 20.09 -8.51 -26.89
N THR A 804 20.58 -7.31 -27.15
CA THR A 804 20.06 -6.34 -28.13
C THR A 804 20.95 -6.32 -29.38
N GLU A 805 20.33 -6.35 -30.54
CA GLU A 805 21.00 -6.25 -31.85
C GLU A 805 20.27 -5.19 -32.69
N GLY A 806 20.80 -3.96 -32.72
CA GLY A 806 20.15 -2.83 -33.40
C GLY A 806 18.81 -2.46 -32.76
N GLU A 807 17.70 -2.67 -33.48
CA GLU A 807 16.33 -2.42 -33.02
C GLU A 807 15.59 -3.69 -32.54
N GLU A 808 16.25 -4.85 -32.60
CA GLU A 808 15.69 -6.13 -32.18
C GLU A 808 16.29 -6.61 -30.84
N THR A 809 15.49 -7.33 -30.06
CA THR A 809 16.00 -8.12 -28.93
C THR A 809 16.11 -9.59 -29.33
N ARG A 810 17.15 -10.28 -28.88
CA ARG A 810 17.26 -11.74 -28.94
C ARG A 810 16.79 -12.35 -27.65
N LEU A 811 15.86 -13.29 -27.74
CA LEU A 811 15.42 -14.11 -26.62
C LEU A 811 15.72 -15.58 -26.88
N ILE A 812 16.20 -16.27 -25.84
CA ILE A 812 16.65 -17.66 -25.89
C ILE A 812 15.77 -18.54 -25.00
N THR A 813 15.64 -19.82 -25.35
CA THR A 813 15.03 -20.83 -24.48
C THR A 813 16.11 -21.58 -23.71
N TYR A 814 15.83 -21.90 -22.45
CA TYR A 814 16.69 -22.77 -21.63
C TYR A 814 16.26 -24.24 -21.67
N GLN A 815 15.19 -24.56 -22.41
CA GLN A 815 14.61 -25.90 -22.47
C GLN A 815 15.25 -26.81 -23.53
N ASP A 816 15.88 -26.23 -24.56
CA ASP A 816 16.47 -26.97 -25.68
C ASP A 816 17.98 -26.67 -25.81
N ALA A 817 18.77 -27.71 -26.04
CA ALA A 817 20.22 -27.60 -26.25
C ALA A 817 20.58 -27.08 -27.65
N GLU A 818 19.70 -27.26 -28.65
CA GLU A 818 19.83 -26.74 -30.02
C GLU A 818 19.06 -25.42 -30.21
N ALA A 819 19.09 -24.57 -29.18
CA ALA A 819 18.30 -23.35 -28.97
C ALA A 819 17.62 -22.71 -30.21
N SER A 820 16.29 -22.75 -30.25
CA SER A 820 15.49 -21.83 -31.07
C SER A 820 15.57 -20.42 -30.48
N GLU A 821 16.13 -19.44 -31.20
CA GLU A 821 16.09 -18.02 -30.81
C GLU A 821 14.85 -17.34 -31.42
N ILE A 822 14.22 -16.43 -30.68
CA ILE A 822 13.19 -15.54 -31.23
C ILE A 822 13.65 -14.08 -31.19
N ARG A 823 13.05 -13.27 -32.06
CA ARG A 823 13.28 -11.83 -32.14
C ARG A 823 12.12 -11.08 -31.45
N GLY A 824 12.47 -10.09 -30.64
CA GLY A 824 11.55 -9.15 -30.01
C GLY A 824 11.91 -7.70 -30.34
N ASN A 825 11.29 -6.75 -29.62
CA ASN A 825 11.37 -5.33 -29.94
C ASN A 825 12.27 -4.57 -28.94
N ALA A 826 13.48 -4.20 -29.36
CA ALA A 826 14.41 -3.45 -28.49
C ALA A 826 13.97 -1.99 -28.28
N VAL A 827 13.22 -1.42 -29.21
CA VAL A 827 12.67 -0.06 -29.06
C VAL A 827 11.68 -0.02 -27.90
N ALA A 828 10.81 -1.03 -27.80
CA ALA A 828 9.89 -1.17 -26.68
C ALA A 828 10.66 -1.32 -25.35
N LEU A 829 11.68 -2.19 -25.31
CA LEU A 829 12.49 -2.41 -24.11
C LEU A 829 13.28 -1.17 -23.67
N ARG A 830 13.85 -0.41 -24.62
CA ARG A 830 14.54 0.87 -24.37
C ARG A 830 13.59 1.95 -23.86
N LYS A 831 12.34 1.95 -24.34
CA LYS A 831 11.30 2.84 -23.80
C LYS A 831 10.89 2.43 -22.39
N GLU A 832 10.91 1.12 -22.13
CA GLU A 832 10.53 0.55 -20.84
C GLU A 832 11.60 0.77 -19.75
N TYR A 833 12.88 0.62 -20.09
CA TYR A 833 14.05 0.74 -19.20
C TYR A 833 15.14 1.63 -19.80
N PRO A 834 14.90 2.94 -19.92
CA PRO A 834 15.77 3.85 -20.67
C PRO A 834 17.15 4.05 -20.03
N ARG A 835 17.29 3.87 -18.71
CA ARG A 835 18.59 4.04 -18.03
C ARG A 835 19.43 2.77 -18.11
N LEU A 836 18.80 1.61 -18.26
CA LEU A 836 19.49 0.33 -18.46
C LEU A 836 19.98 0.13 -19.90
N PHE A 837 19.31 0.73 -20.87
CA PHE A 837 19.64 0.66 -22.30
C PHE A 837 19.84 2.07 -22.88
N PRO A 838 20.93 2.77 -22.54
CA PRO A 838 21.19 4.11 -23.06
C PRO A 838 21.33 4.09 -24.58
N LYS A 839 20.85 5.14 -25.26
CA LYS A 839 21.05 5.27 -26.71
C LYS A 839 22.56 5.28 -27.02
N PRO A 840 23.02 4.56 -28.06
CA PRO A 840 24.41 4.71 -28.51
C PRO A 840 24.66 6.19 -28.84
N ALA A 841 25.77 6.74 -28.36
CA ALA A 841 26.18 8.09 -28.68
C ALA A 841 26.26 8.20 -30.21
N LEU A 842 25.58 9.19 -30.80
CA LEU A 842 25.76 9.51 -32.21
C LEU A 842 27.23 9.87 -32.39
N ASP A 843 27.95 9.03 -33.12
CA ASP A 843 29.36 9.21 -33.42
C ASP A 843 29.50 10.43 -34.34
N HIS A 844 29.64 11.61 -33.75
CA HIS A 844 30.01 12.83 -34.46
C HIS A 844 31.52 12.81 -34.71
N GLY A 845 31.90 12.12 -35.79
CA GLY A 845 33.10 12.45 -36.54
C GLY A 845 34.20 11.41 -36.54
N ARG A 846 34.10 10.46 -37.48
CA ARG A 846 35.20 10.11 -38.38
C ARG A 846 34.65 9.85 -39.79
N SER A 847 34.43 10.93 -40.53
CA SER A 847 34.49 10.89 -42.00
C SER A 847 35.94 11.14 -42.40
N GLU A 848 36.47 10.28 -43.27
CA GLU A 848 37.70 10.50 -44.04
C GLU A 848 37.65 11.79 -44.86
#